data_AF-A0A3Q3FBG2-F1
#
_entry.id   AF-A0A3Q3FBG2-F1
#
_cell.length_a   1.000
_cell.length_b   1.000
_cell.length_c   1.000
_cell.angle_alpha   90.00
_cell.angle_beta   90.00
_cell.angle_gamma   90.00
#
_symmetry.space_group_name_H-M   'P 1'
#
loop_
_entity.id
_entity.type
_entity.pdbx_description
1 polymer ?
#
loop_
_entity_poly.entity_id
_entity_poly.type
_entity_poly.pdbx_seq_one_letter_code
_entity_poly.pdbx_strand_id
1 'polypeptide(L)'
;MSECGSSAPSSVSVTSRHSKDYPPEFKPPRKRKRTSEELSTYSFVSRRTDHSKDYPPEFSNQPVQPKVPKIRKMMKPPGESTSSTASFVSEKSHHSKDYPPEFSDEPFIKKNCVLEQVFESKSIDFLKQALRTHEELFKEKQEDEYDQQHEIDDETKEAAMKIALHVLRTMKQDEYAHTLEQSHYGVTAMYQKILKPDLKKKNECLLENTQKWPVPLQKIYTEIYLIEGDSVDVNREHEVRQIEAAFNKRKSFEIKIRCENVFKPLPNQPAKPIRTVLTKGIAGIGKTVLTQKFMLDWSTEKANQDIQLLFSLPFRELNLLKNKTRSLMELLYDFSPGLKESGITDLTQCKVLIVLDGLDECRLPLDFNKSENCCDSSQSASVQVLLTNLIAGHLLPQAYLWITTRPAAASCIPGRYVDRLTEIRGFNRHQKEDYFLKKIDDENLAKRVIANIKSTRSLYIMCHVPVFCWISSIVLGEICAQVGGGKMPKTLTQMYIHFLAHQTAQIYVKYHKEQKLDPQGNNKMVMSLGKLAFDQLEKGNLIFYEEDLRGCGIDVDEACVYSGVCTQVFREESCMQTKVFCFVHLSVQEFLAALYVHVMYTVNSVNLMDKNQIKIKPISELHKAAVNKALESDKGHLDLFLRFLLGLSLESNHILLKDLKIQVEPLDPKSHEETIKYIKEKINLSEPERYINLLHCLNELNDHSLVEEIQNHLDSDRDMDTNKWSAAQWAALVFLLLTSPEKPEEITLKKYSRKQEGLKKLLPAIKACRSAKLNDCNLTADCCQDLASILSSSSNELNHLNLSDNKLQDLGIKRLCTGLQSPNCRLKTLRLNRCDLTKSCCKELALVLGRPTSDLRELDLSDNNIEDSGVELLSKGLGNVGCKLETFRLSFCNITEKGCSFLASAVKSNPSNWSELDLSYNHLGESGVRHICDALEEGRCELNKLRVDHRAEHWFKPGLRKYVCELTIDLNTAHKSLVLSDEDRKVSQASKEQPYPDHSDRFDYWPQVLCKEGLKNRCYWEVEWEGKWVGIGVAYENMKHKGQDNNCLMGYNKQSWSLHCSSKGYRAYHNFESIVVGVPLAGCRGLAVYLDWKAGMLSFYRVSSKRSLTHLHTFSTEFTEPLYPIFRVWGKDSSVKLCQWIALSGWGVSLFPR
;
A
#
# COMPACT_ATOMS: atom_id res chain seq x y z
N MET A 1 42.15 -0.03 43.91
CA MET A 1 42.53 -1.29 44.60
C MET A 1 41.80 -2.45 43.92
N SER A 2 42.41 -3.62 44.00
CA SER A 2 41.95 -4.99 43.71
C SER A 2 40.45 -5.33 43.86
N GLU A 3 39.90 -6.41 43.28
CA GLU A 3 40.20 -7.18 42.04
C GLU A 3 39.13 -8.31 41.86
N CYS A 4 39.25 -9.12 40.78
CA CYS A 4 38.52 -10.37 40.48
C CYS A 4 37.01 -10.27 40.10
N GLY A 5 36.48 -11.11 39.18
CA GLY A 5 37.17 -11.98 38.22
C GLY A 5 36.33 -13.10 37.58
N SER A 6 36.68 -13.46 36.32
CA SER A 6 36.29 -14.66 35.53
C SER A 6 34.88 -14.72 34.87
N SER A 7 34.70 -15.29 33.66
CA SER A 7 35.69 -15.69 32.61
C SER A 7 35.06 -15.87 31.20
N ALA A 8 35.93 -15.81 30.19
CA ALA A 8 35.78 -16.36 28.83
C ALA A 8 37.14 -16.99 28.42
N PRO A 9 37.26 -17.76 27.33
CA PRO A 9 37.78 -17.23 26.04
C PRO A 9 37.11 -17.93 24.81
N SER A 10 37.55 -17.90 23.54
CA SER A 10 38.80 -17.58 22.81
C SER A 10 38.48 -17.27 21.31
N SER A 11 39.29 -16.62 20.45
CA SER A 11 40.57 -15.87 20.59
C SER A 11 40.98 -15.11 19.28
N VAL A 12 41.47 -13.85 19.42
CA VAL A 12 42.76 -13.28 18.88
C VAL A 12 42.95 -13.10 17.34
N SER A 13 43.51 -12.03 16.74
CA SER A 13 43.91 -10.61 17.07
C SER A 13 44.08 -9.82 15.72
N VAL A 14 44.21 -8.49 15.54
CA VAL A 14 44.71 -7.29 16.29
C VAL A 14 46.25 -7.10 16.25
N THR A 15 46.80 -6.00 15.69
CA THR A 15 47.32 -4.77 16.38
C THR A 15 47.59 -3.55 15.44
N SER A 16 47.89 -2.37 16.00
CA SER A 16 47.95 -1.03 15.34
C SER A 16 48.83 0.02 16.07
N ARG A 17 49.16 1.18 15.44
CA ARG A 17 49.50 2.54 16.04
C ARG A 17 49.75 3.58 14.90
N HIS A 18 49.21 4.82 14.91
CA HIS A 18 49.68 6.10 15.51
C HIS A 18 51.03 6.64 14.93
N SER A 19 51.27 7.94 14.65
CA SER A 19 50.54 9.22 14.91
C SER A 19 51.00 10.41 14.00
N LYS A 20 50.19 11.50 13.92
CA LYS A 20 50.49 12.96 13.64
C LYS A 20 51.79 13.36 12.86
N ASP A 21 51.77 14.18 11.79
CA ASP A 21 51.59 15.67 11.75
C ASP A 21 51.52 16.23 10.29
N TYR A 22 51.40 17.57 10.11
CA TYR A 22 51.26 18.35 8.83
C TYR A 22 52.08 19.66 8.89
N PRO A 23 52.30 20.45 7.79
CA PRO A 23 52.36 20.17 6.34
C PRO A 23 53.74 20.61 5.74
N PRO A 24 53.96 20.78 4.41
CA PRO A 24 53.49 21.96 3.65
C PRO A 24 53.04 21.67 2.20
N GLU A 25 52.61 22.72 1.49
CA GLU A 25 52.07 22.67 0.12
C GLU A 25 53.12 22.76 -1.03
N PHE A 26 52.67 22.45 -2.25
CA PHE A 26 53.05 22.99 -3.57
C PHE A 26 54.17 24.08 -3.63
N LYS A 27 55.06 24.10 -4.64
CA LYS A 27 54.75 24.29 -6.10
C LYS A 27 55.98 23.88 -6.99
N PRO A 28 56.09 24.18 -8.32
CA PRO A 28 56.68 23.27 -9.32
C PRO A 28 58.03 23.91 -9.87
N PRO A 29 58.50 23.88 -11.15
CA PRO A 29 57.92 23.36 -12.40
C PRO A 29 58.88 22.83 -13.53
N ARG A 30 58.29 22.45 -14.68
CA ARG A 30 58.82 22.62 -16.07
C ARG A 30 60.23 22.06 -16.40
N LYS A 31 60.41 21.16 -17.37
CA LYS A 31 60.15 21.39 -18.82
C LYS A 31 60.34 20.13 -19.69
N ARG A 32 59.40 19.92 -20.63
CA ARG A 32 59.58 19.58 -22.07
C ARG A 32 60.73 18.66 -22.58
N LYS A 33 60.30 17.66 -23.38
CA LYS A 33 60.96 17.10 -24.60
C LYS A 33 62.22 16.22 -24.36
N ARG A 34 62.52 15.19 -25.17
CA ARG A 34 61.86 14.59 -26.36
C ARG A 34 62.36 13.14 -26.60
N THR A 35 61.60 12.36 -27.40
CA THR A 35 62.02 11.22 -28.28
C THR A 35 62.68 9.97 -27.68
N SER A 36 62.16 8.80 -28.10
CA SER A 36 62.80 7.52 -28.52
C SER A 36 64.18 7.10 -27.96
N GLU A 37 64.48 5.81 -27.68
CA GLU A 37 63.76 4.56 -28.01
C GLU A 37 64.23 3.35 -27.16
N GLU A 38 63.63 2.18 -27.41
CA GLU A 38 64.20 0.82 -27.23
C GLU A 38 64.34 0.12 -25.85
N LEU A 39 64.27 -1.23 -25.95
CA LEU A 39 64.75 -2.32 -25.05
C LEU A 39 64.25 -2.36 -23.58
N SER A 40 63.27 -3.21 -23.20
CA SER A 40 63.28 -4.69 -23.01
C SER A 40 64.02 -5.18 -21.75
N THR A 41 63.39 -5.82 -20.75
CA THR A 41 62.96 -7.26 -20.66
C THR A 41 62.35 -7.48 -19.25
N TYR A 42 61.71 -8.58 -18.82
CA TYR A 42 61.36 -9.93 -19.34
C TYR A 42 59.80 -10.01 -19.54
N SER A 43 59.02 -11.08 -19.82
CA SER A 43 59.04 -12.57 -19.74
C SER A 43 59.06 -13.15 -18.30
N PHE A 44 58.60 -14.37 -17.96
CA PHE A 44 58.33 -15.66 -18.65
C PHE A 44 56.95 -16.25 -18.21
N VAL A 45 56.27 -17.25 -18.81
CA VAL A 45 56.21 -17.95 -20.14
C VAL A 45 54.94 -18.85 -20.06
N SER A 46 53.99 -18.90 -21.01
CA SER A 46 54.00 -19.39 -22.41
C SER A 46 54.06 -20.93 -22.59
N ARG A 47 53.18 -21.46 -23.43
CA ARG A 47 53.57 -22.45 -24.46
C ARG A 47 52.70 -22.29 -25.72
N ARG A 48 53.36 -22.30 -26.88
CA ARG A 48 52.76 -22.29 -28.25
C ARG A 48 52.47 -23.74 -28.69
N THR A 49 52.12 -24.13 -29.93
CA THR A 49 52.71 -23.88 -31.27
C THR A 49 51.81 -24.49 -32.36
N ASP A 50 51.85 -24.14 -33.67
CA ASP A 50 52.29 -22.95 -34.43
C ASP A 50 51.91 -23.16 -35.94
N HIS A 51 52.01 -22.10 -36.77
CA HIS A 51 52.13 -22.11 -38.27
C HIS A 51 50.90 -22.49 -39.13
N SER A 52 50.75 -22.06 -40.41
CA SER A 52 51.61 -21.24 -41.31
C SER A 52 50.80 -20.24 -42.20
N LYS A 53 51.52 -19.53 -43.10
CA LYS A 53 51.08 -18.51 -44.09
C LYS A 53 50.38 -19.15 -45.35
N ASP A 54 49.97 -18.49 -46.45
CA ASP A 54 50.38 -17.24 -47.15
C ASP A 54 49.22 -16.55 -47.97
N TYR A 55 49.54 -15.54 -48.80
CA TYR A 55 48.64 -14.59 -49.52
C TYR A 55 47.90 -15.13 -50.79
N PRO A 56 46.93 -14.39 -51.40
CA PRO A 56 45.89 -14.92 -52.31
C PRO A 56 46.05 -14.57 -53.82
N PRO A 57 45.17 -15.14 -54.68
CA PRO A 57 44.78 -14.58 -55.99
C PRO A 57 43.27 -14.25 -56.09
N GLU A 58 42.85 -13.56 -57.17
CA GLU A 58 41.49 -13.02 -57.36
C GLU A 58 40.58 -13.78 -58.38
N PHE A 59 39.29 -13.40 -58.39
CA PHE A 59 38.26 -13.50 -59.44
C PHE A 59 37.94 -14.85 -60.14
N SER A 60 36.67 -15.28 -59.99
CA SER A 60 35.74 -15.44 -61.14
C SER A 60 34.28 -15.58 -60.67
N ASN A 61 33.34 -15.64 -61.63
CA ASN A 61 31.94 -15.23 -61.46
C ASN A 61 30.98 -16.24 -60.78
N GLN A 62 29.82 -15.70 -60.38
CA GLN A 62 28.57 -16.35 -59.92
C GLN A 62 28.00 -17.43 -60.88
N PRO A 63 26.93 -18.18 -60.51
CA PRO A 63 26.32 -18.45 -59.18
C PRO A 63 26.10 -19.96 -58.88
N VAL A 64 25.63 -20.32 -57.66
CA VAL A 64 24.61 -21.37 -57.42
C VAL A 64 24.14 -21.41 -55.94
N GLN A 65 22.98 -22.01 -55.69
CA GLN A 65 22.24 -22.06 -54.41
C GLN A 65 22.91 -22.88 -53.28
N PRO A 66 22.74 -22.50 -52.00
CA PRO A 66 23.08 -23.34 -50.85
C PRO A 66 21.95 -24.35 -50.50
N LYS A 67 22.27 -25.65 -50.47
CA LYS A 67 21.39 -26.69 -49.90
C LYS A 67 21.65 -26.91 -48.41
N VAL A 68 20.62 -27.40 -47.69
CA VAL A 68 20.61 -27.60 -46.23
C VAL A 68 21.57 -28.70 -45.76
N PRO A 69 22.45 -28.44 -44.77
CA PRO A 69 23.14 -29.48 -44.02
C PRO A 69 22.38 -29.87 -42.73
N LYS A 70 22.18 -31.18 -42.51
CA LYS A 70 21.92 -31.79 -41.18
C LYS A 70 23.25 -32.31 -40.61
N ILE A 71 23.43 -32.36 -39.27
CA ILE A 71 24.15 -33.44 -38.54
C ILE A 71 24.18 -33.21 -37.00
N ARG A 72 24.40 -34.31 -36.25
CA ARG A 72 24.76 -34.44 -34.80
C ARG A 72 23.71 -34.10 -33.71
N LYS A 73 23.19 -35.17 -33.09
CA LYS A 73 22.98 -35.29 -31.63
C LYS A 73 24.25 -35.84 -30.98
N MET A 74 24.47 -35.62 -29.68
CA MET A 74 25.29 -36.50 -28.83
C MET A 74 24.86 -36.49 -27.34
N MET A 75 25.14 -37.62 -26.67
CA MET A 75 25.23 -37.86 -25.21
C MET A 75 23.96 -37.79 -24.32
N LYS A 76 23.60 -38.99 -23.81
CA LYS A 76 23.10 -39.23 -22.43
C LYS A 76 24.29 -39.45 -21.48
N PRO A 77 24.08 -39.50 -20.16
CA PRO A 77 24.56 -40.66 -19.39
C PRO A 77 23.44 -41.30 -18.51
N PRO A 78 23.71 -42.05 -17.42
CA PRO A 78 23.25 -43.43 -17.21
C PRO A 78 21.95 -43.55 -16.37
N GLY A 79 21.33 -44.71 -16.15
CA GLY A 79 21.72 -46.09 -16.51
C GLY A 79 21.77 -46.99 -15.26
N GLU A 80 20.86 -47.95 -15.14
CA GLU A 80 20.63 -48.72 -13.90
C GLU A 80 21.37 -50.08 -13.83
N SER A 81 21.65 -50.48 -12.59
CA SER A 81 21.78 -51.85 -12.10
C SER A 81 23.04 -52.68 -12.46
N THR A 82 23.50 -53.42 -11.45
CA THR A 82 24.48 -54.50 -11.55
C THR A 82 23.90 -55.78 -10.97
N SER A 83 23.75 -56.77 -11.86
CA SER A 83 24.29 -58.14 -11.75
C SER A 83 24.36 -58.81 -10.35
N SER A 84 23.71 -59.95 -10.04
CA SER A 84 23.52 -61.24 -10.74
C SER A 84 24.55 -62.33 -10.39
N THR A 85 24.11 -63.29 -9.59
CA THR A 85 24.59 -64.68 -9.47
C THR A 85 23.33 -65.56 -9.34
N ALA A 86 23.29 -66.82 -9.77
CA ALA A 86 24.32 -67.77 -10.18
C ALA A 86 23.81 -68.65 -11.35
N SER A 87 24.60 -69.45 -12.08
CA SER A 87 26.02 -69.36 -12.49
C SER A 87 26.33 -70.53 -13.44
N PHE A 88 26.85 -70.27 -14.65
CA PHE A 88 27.99 -70.95 -15.31
C PHE A 88 28.13 -70.45 -16.77
N VAL A 89 29.14 -70.93 -17.50
CA VAL A 89 29.76 -70.25 -18.66
C VAL A 89 29.99 -71.23 -19.83
N SER A 90 29.63 -70.86 -21.07
CA SER A 90 30.63 -70.77 -22.17
C SER A 90 30.16 -70.07 -23.46
N GLU A 91 31.14 -69.37 -24.06
CA GLU A 91 31.46 -69.19 -25.49
C GLU A 91 30.45 -68.74 -26.58
N LYS A 92 30.70 -67.51 -27.06
CA LYS A 92 31.13 -67.15 -28.45
C LYS A 92 30.55 -67.95 -29.64
N SER A 93 30.01 -67.26 -30.65
CA SER A 93 30.84 -66.79 -31.80
C SER A 93 30.07 -66.12 -32.98
N HIS A 94 30.81 -65.26 -33.69
CA HIS A 94 30.75 -64.75 -35.08
C HIS A 94 29.46 -64.51 -35.91
N HIS A 95 29.40 -63.26 -36.39
CA HIS A 95 29.00 -62.75 -37.72
C HIS A 95 28.42 -63.66 -38.82
N SER A 96 27.40 -63.14 -39.53
CA SER A 96 27.60 -62.67 -40.91
C SER A 96 26.76 -61.39 -41.19
N LYS A 97 26.91 -60.82 -42.39
CA LYS A 97 26.01 -59.84 -43.01
C LYS A 97 25.25 -60.55 -44.15
N ASP A 98 24.17 -59.96 -44.68
CA ASP A 98 24.16 -59.27 -45.99
C ASP A 98 22.73 -58.81 -46.39
N TYR A 99 22.57 -58.31 -47.63
CA TYR A 99 21.40 -57.59 -48.15
C TYR A 99 20.21 -58.52 -48.55
N PRO A 100 18.98 -57.97 -48.69
CA PRO A 100 17.78 -58.75 -48.96
C PRO A 100 17.58 -59.08 -50.45
N PRO A 101 16.81 -60.14 -50.77
CA PRO A 101 16.14 -60.29 -52.05
C PRO A 101 14.76 -59.61 -52.02
N GLU A 102 14.45 -58.86 -53.08
CA GLU A 102 13.06 -58.50 -53.41
C GLU A 102 12.32 -59.76 -53.89
N PHE A 103 11.01 -59.85 -53.63
CA PHE A 103 10.13 -60.76 -54.37
C PHE A 103 8.86 -60.04 -54.78
N SER A 104 8.61 -60.07 -56.09
CA SER A 104 7.45 -59.50 -56.73
C SER A 104 6.29 -60.51 -56.78
N ASP A 105 5.10 -59.94 -56.96
CA ASP A 105 3.92 -60.53 -57.59
C ASP A 105 3.20 -61.74 -56.95
N GLU A 106 1.88 -61.59 -57.00
CA GLU A 106 0.74 -62.45 -56.65
C GLU A 106 0.75 -63.94 -57.11
N PRO A 107 -0.26 -64.75 -56.71
CA PRO A 107 -1.24 -64.61 -55.61
C PRO A 107 -1.41 -65.89 -54.75
N PHE A 108 -2.00 -65.76 -53.55
CA PHE A 108 -2.58 -66.92 -52.83
C PHE A 108 -3.91 -66.65 -52.10
N ILE A 109 -4.83 -65.92 -52.74
CA ILE A 109 -6.21 -65.78 -52.25
C ILE A 109 -6.97 -67.10 -52.45
N LYS A 110 -7.14 -67.89 -51.37
CA LYS A 110 -8.30 -68.79 -51.16
C LYS A 110 -8.36 -69.41 -49.75
N LYS A 111 -8.62 -68.58 -48.73
CA LYS A 111 -9.23 -69.06 -47.46
C LYS A 111 -9.93 -68.01 -46.59
N ASN A 112 -9.52 -66.74 -46.60
CA ASN A 112 -10.05 -65.74 -45.66
C ASN A 112 -11.36 -65.06 -46.07
N CYS A 113 -11.68 -64.95 -47.37
CA CYS A 113 -12.82 -64.16 -47.85
C CYS A 113 -14.18 -64.55 -47.22
N VAL A 114 -14.41 -65.85 -46.93
CA VAL A 114 -15.63 -66.30 -46.23
C VAL A 114 -15.63 -65.89 -44.75
N LEU A 115 -14.47 -65.86 -44.10
CA LEU A 115 -14.33 -65.43 -42.71
C LEU A 115 -14.50 -63.92 -42.57
N GLU A 116 -13.94 -63.13 -43.49
CA GLU A 116 -14.12 -61.68 -43.55
C GLU A 116 -15.58 -61.32 -43.82
N GLN A 117 -16.22 -61.92 -44.84
CA GLN A 117 -17.64 -61.66 -45.14
C GLN A 117 -18.59 -62.09 -44.01
N VAL A 118 -18.32 -63.20 -43.32
CA VAL A 118 -19.12 -63.63 -42.15
C VAL A 118 -18.85 -62.75 -40.92
N PHE A 119 -17.65 -62.18 -40.78
CA PHE A 119 -17.34 -61.24 -39.71
C PHE A 119 -17.97 -59.86 -39.97
N GLU A 120 -17.88 -59.35 -41.20
CA GLU A 120 -18.57 -58.13 -41.64
C GLU A 120 -20.09 -58.27 -41.51
N SER A 121 -20.70 -59.35 -42.02
CA SER A 121 -22.16 -59.50 -41.92
C SER A 121 -22.61 -59.57 -40.45
N LYS A 122 -21.92 -60.34 -39.60
CA LYS A 122 -22.26 -60.43 -38.17
C LYS A 122 -22.00 -59.14 -37.41
N SER A 123 -20.95 -58.39 -37.76
CA SER A 123 -20.69 -57.07 -37.15
C SER A 123 -21.73 -56.04 -37.57
N ILE A 124 -22.12 -56.05 -38.85
CA ILE A 124 -23.17 -55.17 -39.41
C ILE A 124 -24.53 -55.54 -38.82
N ASP A 125 -24.86 -56.82 -38.68
CA ASP A 125 -26.14 -57.26 -38.10
C ASP A 125 -26.18 -57.04 -36.58
N PHE A 126 -25.06 -57.20 -35.86
CA PHE A 126 -24.93 -56.79 -34.46
C PHE A 126 -25.11 -55.26 -34.28
N LEU A 127 -24.48 -54.44 -35.14
CA LEU A 127 -24.65 -52.99 -35.13
C LEU A 127 -26.10 -52.57 -35.47
N LYS A 128 -26.74 -53.19 -36.49
CA LYS A 128 -28.16 -52.97 -36.79
C LYS A 128 -29.06 -53.38 -35.63
N GLN A 129 -28.75 -54.47 -34.93
CA GLN A 129 -29.54 -54.94 -33.79
C GLN A 129 -29.39 -53.98 -32.62
N ALA A 130 -28.17 -53.54 -32.27
CA ALA A 130 -27.94 -52.52 -31.26
C ALA A 130 -28.62 -51.18 -31.58
N LEU A 131 -28.59 -50.74 -32.85
CA LEU A 131 -29.28 -49.54 -33.31
C LEU A 131 -30.82 -49.67 -33.20
N ARG A 132 -31.39 -50.84 -33.51
CA ARG A 132 -32.83 -51.11 -33.34
C ARG A 132 -33.26 -51.11 -31.87
N THR A 133 -32.49 -51.75 -30.99
CA THR A 133 -32.72 -51.66 -29.54
C THR A 133 -32.68 -50.21 -29.07
N HIS A 134 -31.83 -49.37 -29.66
CA HIS A 134 -31.79 -47.93 -29.39
C HIS A 134 -33.00 -47.15 -29.96
N GLU A 135 -33.53 -47.50 -31.13
CA GLU A 135 -34.77 -46.91 -31.67
C GLU A 135 -36.02 -47.31 -30.85
N GLU A 136 -36.06 -48.55 -30.35
CA GLU A 136 -37.15 -49.08 -29.53
C GLU A 136 -37.16 -48.38 -28.16
N LEU A 137 -36.00 -48.26 -27.49
CA LEU A 137 -35.81 -47.50 -26.25
C LEU A 137 -36.12 -45.99 -26.36
N PHE A 138 -36.16 -45.44 -27.58
CA PHE A 138 -36.58 -44.04 -27.81
C PHE A 138 -38.08 -43.88 -28.09
N LYS A 139 -38.80 -44.96 -28.43
CA LYS A 139 -40.26 -44.93 -28.68
C LYS A 139 -41.07 -45.19 -27.41
N GLU A 140 -40.55 -45.96 -26.46
CA GLU A 140 -41.24 -46.28 -25.19
C GLU A 140 -41.18 -45.17 -24.13
N LYS A 141 -40.71 -43.95 -24.47
CA LYS A 141 -40.71 -42.79 -23.55
C LYS A 141 -41.81 -41.76 -23.83
N GLN A 142 -42.99 -42.25 -24.22
CA GLN A 142 -44.25 -41.49 -24.23
C GLN A 142 -45.42 -42.31 -23.66
N GLU A 143 -45.29 -42.80 -22.43
CA GLU A 143 -46.37 -42.93 -21.42
C GLU A 143 -45.75 -43.34 -20.06
N ASP A 144 -46.54 -43.35 -18.98
CA ASP A 144 -46.06 -43.10 -17.60
C ASP A 144 -45.80 -44.32 -16.68
N GLU A 145 -44.98 -44.06 -15.65
CA GLU A 145 -44.80 -44.75 -14.35
C GLU A 145 -44.12 -46.16 -14.22
N TYR A 146 -43.14 -46.20 -13.30
CA TYR A 146 -42.58 -47.29 -12.47
C TYR A 146 -42.76 -48.78 -12.89
N ASP A 147 -41.65 -49.53 -13.08
CA ASP A 147 -40.76 -49.99 -11.98
C ASP A 147 -39.40 -50.51 -12.54
N GLN A 148 -38.55 -51.10 -11.68
CA GLN A 148 -37.13 -51.40 -11.88
C GLN A 148 -36.80 -52.53 -12.88
N GLN A 149 -35.92 -52.25 -13.86
CA GLN A 149 -34.81 -53.15 -14.21
C GLN A 149 -33.70 -52.50 -15.05
N HIS A 150 -32.44 -52.84 -14.73
CA HIS A 150 -31.20 -52.62 -15.50
C HIS A 150 -31.03 -51.26 -16.22
N GLU A 151 -30.59 -50.25 -15.46
CA GLU A 151 -29.77 -49.19 -16.06
C GLU A 151 -28.47 -49.80 -16.60
N ILE A 152 -28.26 -49.72 -17.92
CA ILE A 152 -26.93 -49.89 -18.51
C ILE A 152 -26.11 -48.69 -18.06
N ASP A 153 -24.96 -48.93 -17.44
CA ASP A 153 -24.06 -47.88 -16.98
C ASP A 153 -23.62 -46.94 -18.13
N ASP A 154 -23.47 -45.64 -17.84
CA ASP A 154 -23.11 -44.63 -18.83
C ASP A 154 -21.68 -44.78 -19.36
N GLU A 155 -20.73 -45.31 -18.59
CA GLU A 155 -19.39 -45.64 -19.11
C GLU A 155 -19.48 -46.72 -20.20
N THR A 156 -20.36 -47.71 -20.02
CA THR A 156 -20.66 -48.76 -21.00
C THR A 156 -21.31 -48.21 -22.27
N LYS A 157 -22.24 -47.25 -22.15
CA LYS A 157 -22.84 -46.56 -23.31
C LYS A 157 -21.80 -45.73 -24.08
N GLU A 158 -21.01 -44.95 -23.37
CA GLU A 158 -19.93 -44.11 -23.90
C GLU A 158 -18.82 -44.93 -24.57
N ALA A 159 -18.50 -46.12 -24.03
CA ALA A 159 -17.58 -47.06 -24.65
C ALA A 159 -18.15 -47.66 -25.95
N ALA A 160 -19.42 -48.08 -25.96
CA ALA A 160 -20.09 -48.56 -27.15
C ALA A 160 -20.16 -47.49 -28.26
N MET A 161 -20.45 -46.23 -27.89
CA MET A 161 -20.45 -45.10 -28.84
C MET A 161 -19.05 -44.86 -29.43
N LYS A 162 -17.99 -44.83 -28.61
CA LYS A 162 -16.61 -44.68 -29.09
C LYS A 162 -16.20 -45.79 -30.06
N ILE A 163 -16.64 -47.02 -29.82
CA ILE A 163 -16.43 -48.15 -30.72
C ILE A 163 -17.18 -47.94 -32.05
N ALA A 164 -18.48 -47.59 -32.00
CA ALA A 164 -19.28 -47.33 -33.20
C ALA A 164 -18.71 -46.20 -34.08
N LEU A 165 -18.30 -45.09 -33.48
CA LEU A 165 -17.66 -43.97 -34.19
C LEU A 165 -16.29 -44.35 -34.77
N HIS A 166 -15.50 -45.15 -34.05
CA HIS A 166 -14.23 -45.65 -34.56
C HIS A 166 -14.44 -46.57 -35.78
N VAL A 167 -15.43 -47.47 -35.74
CA VAL A 167 -15.79 -48.34 -36.86
C VAL A 167 -16.26 -47.51 -38.06
N LEU A 168 -17.21 -46.59 -37.89
CA LEU A 168 -17.74 -45.77 -39.00
C LEU A 168 -16.65 -44.93 -39.70
N ARG A 169 -15.77 -44.27 -38.92
CA ARG A 169 -14.62 -43.51 -39.48
C ARG A 169 -13.60 -44.43 -40.15
N THR A 170 -13.36 -45.63 -39.63
CA THR A 170 -12.48 -46.64 -40.26
C THR A 170 -13.05 -47.13 -41.60
N MET A 171 -14.38 -47.24 -41.69
CA MET A 171 -15.13 -47.55 -42.92
C MET A 171 -15.29 -46.34 -43.86
N LYS A 172 -14.68 -45.18 -43.56
CA LYS A 172 -14.83 -43.91 -44.29
C LYS A 172 -16.28 -43.42 -44.42
N GLN A 173 -17.15 -43.82 -43.50
CA GLN A 173 -18.53 -43.35 -43.39
C GLN A 173 -18.60 -42.13 -42.47
N ASP A 174 -17.76 -41.12 -42.75
CA ASP A 174 -17.54 -39.97 -41.86
C ASP A 174 -18.81 -39.12 -41.68
N GLU A 175 -19.68 -39.07 -42.69
CA GLU A 175 -20.99 -38.40 -42.62
C GLU A 175 -21.96 -39.08 -41.64
N TYR A 176 -22.01 -40.42 -41.64
CA TYR A 176 -22.77 -41.21 -40.67
C TYR A 176 -22.14 -41.16 -39.27
N ALA A 177 -20.80 -41.17 -39.17
CA ALA A 177 -20.10 -40.98 -37.90
C ALA A 177 -20.44 -39.60 -37.31
N HIS A 178 -20.40 -38.54 -38.11
CA HIS A 178 -20.74 -37.19 -37.70
C HIS A 178 -22.21 -37.07 -37.27
N THR A 179 -23.13 -37.67 -38.02
CA THR A 179 -24.58 -37.69 -37.69
C THR A 179 -24.84 -38.44 -36.38
N LEU A 180 -24.21 -39.59 -36.17
CA LEU A 180 -24.33 -40.38 -34.93
C LEU A 180 -23.72 -39.66 -33.71
N GLU A 181 -22.60 -38.97 -33.91
CA GLU A 181 -21.95 -38.18 -32.86
C GLU A 181 -22.76 -36.91 -32.52
N GLN A 182 -23.36 -36.26 -33.53
CA GLN A 182 -24.29 -35.14 -33.34
C GLN A 182 -25.58 -35.56 -32.63
N SER A 183 -26.18 -36.71 -32.97
CA SER A 183 -27.44 -37.15 -32.36
C SER A 183 -27.30 -37.58 -30.89
N HIS A 184 -26.08 -37.97 -30.47
CA HIS A 184 -25.80 -38.46 -29.12
C HIS A 184 -25.23 -37.39 -28.19
N TYR A 185 -24.22 -36.62 -28.62
CA TYR A 185 -23.62 -35.56 -27.79
C TYR A 185 -24.29 -34.19 -27.98
N GLY A 186 -25.02 -33.98 -29.07
CA GLY A 186 -25.61 -32.69 -29.43
C GLY A 186 -24.62 -31.72 -30.09
N VAL A 187 -25.16 -30.83 -30.93
CA VAL A 187 -24.39 -29.89 -31.75
C VAL A 187 -23.47 -28.98 -30.91
N THR A 188 -23.95 -28.51 -29.76
CA THR A 188 -23.18 -27.65 -28.84
C THR A 188 -21.97 -28.37 -28.24
N ALA A 189 -22.09 -29.65 -27.86
CA ALA A 189 -20.97 -30.42 -27.33
C ALA A 189 -19.96 -30.79 -28.42
N MET A 190 -20.43 -31.10 -29.64
CA MET A 190 -19.57 -31.24 -30.82
C MET A 190 -18.73 -29.99 -31.05
N TYR A 191 -19.33 -28.80 -31.00
CA TYR A 191 -18.59 -27.56 -31.16
C TYR A 191 -17.64 -27.27 -29.98
N GLN A 192 -17.99 -27.64 -28.74
CA GLN A 192 -17.06 -27.56 -27.60
C GLN A 192 -15.77 -28.38 -27.82
N LYS A 193 -15.85 -29.56 -28.47
CA LYS A 193 -14.66 -30.38 -28.81
C LYS A 193 -13.68 -29.64 -29.74
N ILE A 194 -14.13 -28.63 -30.48
CA ILE A 194 -13.31 -27.77 -31.34
C ILE A 194 -12.87 -26.50 -30.58
N LEU A 195 -13.83 -25.80 -29.96
CA LEU A 195 -13.63 -24.51 -29.30
C LEU A 195 -12.70 -24.60 -28.07
N LYS A 196 -12.78 -25.69 -27.28
CA LYS A 196 -11.92 -25.87 -26.09
C LYS A 196 -10.44 -26.00 -26.48
N PRO A 197 -10.00 -26.90 -27.39
CA PRO A 197 -8.61 -26.93 -27.87
C PRO A 197 -8.09 -25.61 -28.43
N ASP A 198 -8.89 -24.88 -29.22
CA ASP A 198 -8.46 -23.60 -29.81
C ASP A 198 -8.29 -22.50 -28.75
N LEU A 199 -9.26 -22.35 -27.84
CA LEU A 199 -9.12 -21.41 -26.72
C LEU A 199 -7.99 -21.82 -25.76
N LYS A 200 -7.76 -23.13 -25.55
CA LYS A 200 -6.59 -23.60 -24.81
C LYS A 200 -5.30 -23.14 -25.49
N LYS A 201 -5.12 -23.46 -26.77
CA LYS A 201 -3.94 -23.11 -27.57
C LYS A 201 -3.69 -21.59 -27.62
N LYS A 202 -4.75 -20.77 -27.64
CA LYS A 202 -4.65 -19.30 -27.60
C LYS A 202 -4.31 -18.73 -26.20
N ASN A 203 -4.63 -19.43 -25.10
CA ASN A 203 -4.51 -18.91 -23.72
C ASN A 203 -3.50 -19.66 -22.81
N GLU A 204 -2.99 -20.83 -23.20
CA GLU A 204 -2.04 -21.65 -22.42
C GLU A 204 -0.68 -20.96 -22.19
N CYS A 205 -0.38 -19.95 -23.02
CA CYS A 205 0.90 -19.29 -23.14
C CYS A 205 0.77 -17.77 -23.00
N LEU A 206 1.61 -17.16 -22.17
CA LEU A 206 1.84 -15.72 -22.26
C LEU A 206 2.74 -15.45 -23.48
N LEU A 207 2.37 -14.46 -24.31
CA LEU A 207 3.21 -13.91 -25.39
C LEU A 207 4.32 -13.02 -24.80
N GLU A 208 5.15 -13.61 -23.94
CA GLU A 208 6.46 -13.05 -23.60
C GLU A 208 7.37 -13.21 -24.83
N ASN A 209 7.45 -12.16 -25.64
CA ASN A 209 8.06 -12.15 -26.98
C ASN A 209 9.60 -12.28 -26.99
N THR A 210 10.17 -13.20 -26.22
CA THR A 210 11.63 -13.36 -26.10
C THR A 210 12.17 -14.74 -26.46
N GLN A 211 11.35 -15.80 -26.54
CA GLN A 211 11.81 -17.15 -26.91
C GLN A 211 10.91 -17.84 -27.96
N LYS A 212 11.48 -18.83 -28.68
CA LYS A 212 10.71 -19.81 -29.49
C LYS A 212 9.85 -20.77 -28.63
N TRP A 213 10.05 -20.74 -27.32
CA TRP A 213 9.29 -21.48 -26.32
C TRP A 213 8.51 -20.47 -25.48
N PRO A 214 7.21 -20.26 -25.73
CA PRO A 214 6.41 -19.38 -24.89
C PRO A 214 6.33 -19.97 -23.47
N VAL A 215 6.42 -19.12 -22.44
CA VAL A 215 6.32 -19.61 -21.07
C VAL A 215 4.85 -19.93 -20.77
N PRO A 216 4.51 -21.13 -20.25
CA PRO A 216 3.15 -21.48 -19.90
C PRO A 216 2.60 -20.48 -18.86
N LEU A 217 1.41 -19.94 -19.11
CA LEU A 217 0.73 -19.01 -18.20
C LEU A 217 0.66 -19.61 -16.79
N GLN A 218 0.37 -20.92 -16.69
CA GLN A 218 0.26 -21.65 -15.44
C GLN A 218 1.58 -21.77 -14.64
N LYS A 219 2.77 -21.51 -15.23
CA LYS A 219 4.06 -21.45 -14.49
C LYS A 219 4.21 -20.10 -13.77
N ILE A 220 3.99 -18.99 -14.46
CA ILE A 220 4.23 -17.63 -13.93
C ILE A 220 3.01 -17.10 -13.15
N TYR A 221 1.80 -17.56 -13.46
CA TYR A 221 0.57 -16.96 -12.92
C TYR A 221 0.56 -16.89 -11.39
N THR A 222 0.30 -15.68 -10.90
CA THR A 222 0.08 -15.36 -9.48
C THR A 222 -1.31 -14.75 -9.36
N GLU A 223 -2.08 -15.22 -8.39
CA GLU A 223 -3.50 -14.88 -8.25
C GLU A 223 -3.70 -13.36 -8.19
N ILE A 224 -4.50 -12.82 -9.11
CA ILE A 224 -4.82 -11.40 -9.15
C ILE A 224 -5.88 -11.08 -8.08
N TYR A 225 -5.65 -10.07 -7.24
CA TYR A 225 -6.60 -9.68 -6.20
C TYR A 225 -7.73 -8.84 -6.79
N LEU A 226 -8.87 -9.50 -7.04
CA LEU A 226 -10.12 -8.94 -7.53
C LEU A 226 -11.12 -8.71 -6.37
N ILE A 227 -11.82 -7.57 -6.40
CA ILE A 227 -12.82 -7.18 -5.40
C ILE A 227 -14.11 -6.69 -6.08
N GLU A 228 -15.22 -6.63 -5.33
CA GLU A 228 -16.40 -5.85 -5.72
C GLU A 228 -16.06 -4.34 -5.74
N GLY A 229 -16.61 -3.58 -6.69
CA GLY A 229 -16.22 -2.18 -6.96
C GLY A 229 -17.24 -1.13 -6.52
N ASP A 230 -16.77 -0.11 -5.79
CA ASP A 230 -17.62 0.87 -5.08
C ASP A 230 -18.54 1.73 -5.98
N SER A 231 -18.07 2.17 -7.16
CA SER A 231 -18.89 2.95 -8.13
C SER A 231 -18.31 2.99 -9.55
N VAL A 232 -19.17 3.26 -10.55
CA VAL A 232 -18.81 3.39 -11.98
C VAL A 232 -18.15 4.75 -12.30
N ASP A 233 -17.96 5.61 -11.29
CA ASP A 233 -17.42 6.96 -11.47
C ASP A 233 -16.02 6.97 -12.08
N VAL A 234 -15.77 7.98 -12.92
CA VAL A 234 -14.52 8.10 -13.67
C VAL A 234 -13.41 8.59 -12.75
N ASN A 235 -12.54 7.68 -12.30
CA ASN A 235 -11.23 8.13 -11.84
C ASN A 235 -10.43 8.63 -13.06
N ARG A 236 -10.20 9.94 -13.11
CA ARG A 236 -9.47 10.68 -14.16
C ARG A 236 -8.01 10.97 -13.79
N GLU A 237 -7.55 10.55 -12.61
CA GLU A 237 -6.16 10.65 -12.18
C GLU A 237 -5.24 9.77 -13.03
N HIS A 238 -3.98 10.15 -13.15
CA HIS A 238 -2.98 9.35 -13.85
C HIS A 238 -2.65 8.04 -13.12
N GLU A 239 -2.28 7.02 -13.89
CA GLU A 239 -2.13 5.64 -13.40
C GLU A 239 -1.11 5.53 -12.26
N VAL A 240 -0.05 6.34 -12.26
CA VAL A 240 0.93 6.40 -11.16
C VAL A 240 0.31 6.86 -9.85
N ARG A 241 -0.54 7.90 -9.87
CA ARG A 241 -1.27 8.35 -8.66
C ARG A 241 -2.24 7.28 -8.19
N GLN A 242 -2.89 6.56 -9.11
CA GLN A 242 -3.76 5.43 -8.77
C GLN A 242 -2.97 4.25 -8.16
N ILE A 243 -1.73 3.96 -8.62
CA ILE A 243 -0.84 2.96 -8.00
C ILE A 243 -0.45 3.39 -6.58
N GLU A 244 0.00 4.64 -6.43
CA GLU A 244 0.42 5.23 -5.16
C GLU A 244 -0.76 5.24 -4.16
N ALA A 245 -1.99 5.52 -4.61
CA ALA A 245 -3.21 5.47 -3.80
C ALA A 245 -3.67 4.03 -3.47
N ALA A 246 -3.65 3.11 -4.44
CA ALA A 246 -4.08 1.72 -4.23
C ALA A 246 -3.12 0.95 -3.31
N PHE A 247 -1.80 1.15 -3.48
CA PHE A 247 -0.79 0.64 -2.54
C PHE A 247 -0.99 1.21 -1.12
N ASN A 248 -1.54 2.42 -1.03
CA ASN A 248 -1.88 3.08 0.22
C ASN A 248 -3.32 2.83 0.72
N LYS A 249 -4.06 1.83 0.20
CA LYS A 249 -5.40 1.44 0.70
C LYS A 249 -5.39 0.03 1.32
N ARG A 250 -5.60 -0.08 2.64
CA ARG A 250 -5.74 -1.38 3.35
C ARG A 250 -7.15 -1.99 3.19
N LYS A 251 -7.19 -3.32 3.12
CA LYS A 251 -8.36 -4.21 2.97
C LYS A 251 -9.43 -4.04 4.07
N SER A 252 -10.26 -3.01 3.98
CA SER A 252 -11.33 -2.71 4.95
C SER A 252 -12.70 -3.03 4.35
N PHE A 253 -13.21 -4.23 4.64
CA PHE A 253 -14.44 -4.82 4.10
C PHE A 253 -14.51 -4.96 2.56
N GLU A 254 -13.35 -5.02 1.89
CA GLU A 254 -13.31 -5.38 0.47
C GLU A 254 -13.70 -6.86 0.26
N ILE A 255 -14.84 -7.11 -0.38
CA ILE A 255 -15.30 -8.47 -0.68
C ILE A 255 -14.42 -9.03 -1.80
N LYS A 256 -13.51 -9.96 -1.48
CA LYS A 256 -12.67 -10.66 -2.46
C LYS A 256 -13.56 -11.57 -3.33
N ILE A 257 -13.55 -11.33 -4.63
CA ILE A 257 -14.20 -12.19 -5.62
C ILE A 257 -13.14 -13.12 -6.22
N ARG A 258 -13.42 -14.43 -6.27
CA ARG A 258 -12.59 -15.38 -7.04
C ARG A 258 -12.96 -15.32 -8.52
N CYS A 259 -12.00 -15.58 -9.41
CA CYS A 259 -12.22 -15.58 -10.85
C CYS A 259 -13.37 -16.52 -11.25
N GLU A 260 -13.40 -17.73 -10.66
CA GLU A 260 -14.46 -18.74 -10.91
C GLU A 260 -15.88 -18.31 -10.52
N ASN A 261 -15.99 -17.23 -9.73
CA ASN A 261 -17.24 -16.79 -9.07
C ASN A 261 -17.67 -15.38 -9.52
N VAL A 262 -17.03 -14.80 -10.55
CA VAL A 262 -17.30 -13.45 -11.05
C VAL A 262 -18.79 -13.22 -11.39
N PHE A 263 -19.46 -14.21 -11.96
CA PHE A 263 -20.89 -14.19 -12.31
C PHE A 263 -21.83 -14.78 -11.24
N LYS A 264 -21.31 -15.24 -10.10
CA LYS A 264 -22.12 -15.88 -9.05
C LYS A 264 -22.56 -14.86 -7.98
N PRO A 265 -23.76 -14.98 -7.40
CA PRO A 265 -24.17 -14.12 -6.28
C PRO A 265 -23.23 -14.30 -5.08
N LEU A 266 -23.07 -13.26 -4.28
CA LEU A 266 -22.27 -13.33 -3.04
C LEU A 266 -23.09 -13.96 -1.91
N PRO A 267 -22.47 -14.67 -0.95
CA PRO A 267 -23.19 -15.48 0.06
C PRO A 267 -24.22 -14.73 0.91
N ASN A 268 -24.09 -13.41 1.03
CA ASN A 268 -24.90 -12.56 1.91
C ASN A 268 -25.74 -11.52 1.13
N GLN A 269 -25.92 -11.69 -0.19
CA GLN A 269 -26.72 -10.79 -1.04
C GLN A 269 -27.96 -11.52 -1.58
N PRO A 270 -29.10 -10.83 -1.78
CA PRO A 270 -30.25 -11.42 -2.48
C PRO A 270 -29.85 -11.82 -3.91
N ALA A 271 -30.38 -12.96 -4.38
CA ALA A 271 -30.00 -13.57 -5.65
C ALA A 271 -30.53 -12.82 -6.89
N LYS A 272 -30.02 -11.60 -7.13
CA LYS A 272 -30.14 -10.94 -8.43
C LYS A 272 -29.28 -11.70 -9.46
N PRO A 273 -29.79 -11.95 -10.67
CA PRO A 273 -28.97 -12.45 -11.76
C PRO A 273 -27.90 -11.41 -12.13
N ILE A 274 -26.70 -11.88 -12.47
CA ILE A 274 -25.56 -11.04 -12.87
C ILE A 274 -25.26 -11.38 -14.32
N ARG A 275 -25.73 -10.57 -15.27
CA ARG A 275 -25.51 -10.75 -16.70
C ARG A 275 -24.23 -10.03 -17.12
N THR A 276 -24.09 -8.76 -16.77
CA THR A 276 -23.00 -7.89 -17.23
C THR A 276 -22.06 -7.54 -16.07
N VAL A 277 -20.82 -8.01 -16.17
CA VAL A 277 -19.72 -7.65 -15.28
C VAL A 277 -18.80 -6.64 -15.97
N LEU A 278 -18.57 -5.50 -15.31
CA LEU A 278 -17.51 -4.56 -15.69
C LEU A 278 -16.33 -4.70 -14.73
N THR A 279 -15.13 -4.98 -15.24
CA THR A 279 -13.88 -5.04 -14.46
C THR A 279 -13.01 -3.84 -14.78
N LYS A 280 -12.87 -2.93 -13.81
CA LYS A 280 -11.99 -1.76 -13.93
C LYS A 280 -10.62 -2.01 -13.32
N GLY A 281 -9.58 -1.45 -13.93
CA GLY A 281 -8.22 -1.47 -13.42
C GLY A 281 -7.24 -0.75 -14.36
N ILE A 282 -6.17 -0.18 -13.81
CA ILE A 282 -5.15 0.55 -14.57
C ILE A 282 -4.45 -0.33 -15.63
N ALA A 283 -3.61 0.26 -16.49
CA ALA A 283 -2.77 -0.52 -17.39
C ALA A 283 -1.82 -1.46 -16.63
N GLY A 284 -1.38 -2.53 -17.31
CA GLY A 284 -0.46 -3.52 -16.77
C GLY A 284 -0.97 -4.38 -15.61
N ILE A 285 -2.11 -4.04 -14.99
CA ILE A 285 -2.60 -4.64 -13.74
C ILE A 285 -3.04 -6.11 -13.87
N GLY A 286 -3.13 -6.60 -15.11
CA GLY A 286 -3.50 -7.98 -15.43
C GLY A 286 -4.95 -8.19 -15.90
N LYS A 287 -5.66 -7.16 -16.39
CA LYS A 287 -7.03 -7.28 -16.95
C LYS A 287 -7.15 -8.44 -17.95
N THR A 288 -6.38 -8.37 -19.04
CA THR A 288 -6.32 -9.42 -20.07
C THR A 288 -5.78 -10.74 -19.54
N VAL A 289 -4.86 -10.73 -18.57
CA VAL A 289 -4.30 -11.96 -17.98
C VAL A 289 -5.35 -12.69 -17.13
N LEU A 290 -6.28 -11.95 -16.50
CA LEU A 290 -7.39 -12.51 -15.74
C LEU A 290 -8.42 -13.20 -16.66
N THR A 291 -8.77 -12.57 -17.79
CA THR A 291 -9.69 -13.16 -18.78
C THR A 291 -9.04 -14.33 -19.52
N GLN A 292 -7.76 -14.23 -19.89
CA GLN A 292 -6.96 -15.37 -20.41
C GLN A 292 -6.92 -16.54 -19.43
N LYS A 293 -6.73 -16.29 -18.13
CA LYS A 293 -6.73 -17.34 -17.11
C LYS A 293 -8.10 -18.02 -16.99
N PHE A 294 -9.19 -17.26 -17.01
CA PHE A 294 -10.55 -17.80 -17.00
C PHE A 294 -10.81 -18.68 -18.24
N MET A 295 -10.45 -18.19 -19.43
CA MET A 295 -10.57 -18.97 -20.67
C MET A 295 -9.73 -20.25 -20.62
N LEU A 296 -8.51 -20.21 -20.07
CA LEU A 296 -7.66 -21.38 -19.90
C LEU A 296 -8.24 -22.39 -18.90
N ASP A 297 -8.85 -21.95 -17.81
CA ASP A 297 -9.49 -22.83 -16.82
C ASP A 297 -10.79 -23.45 -17.36
N TRP A 298 -11.58 -22.70 -18.15
CA TRP A 298 -12.74 -23.22 -18.87
C TRP A 298 -12.34 -24.23 -19.95
N SER A 299 -11.31 -23.93 -20.75
CA SER A 299 -10.84 -24.79 -21.83
C SER A 299 -10.01 -26.00 -21.37
N THR A 300 -9.59 -26.02 -20.09
CA THR A 300 -8.98 -27.20 -19.44
C THR A 300 -9.88 -27.81 -18.37
N GLU A 301 -11.18 -27.48 -18.42
CA GLU A 301 -12.27 -28.12 -17.65
C GLU A 301 -12.15 -28.02 -16.11
N LYS A 302 -11.30 -27.12 -15.62
CA LYS A 302 -11.05 -26.89 -14.19
C LYS A 302 -12.14 -26.06 -13.52
N ALA A 303 -12.83 -25.21 -14.27
CA ALA A 303 -13.82 -24.27 -13.75
C ALA A 303 -14.90 -23.93 -14.78
N ASN A 304 -16.00 -23.35 -14.30
CA ASN A 304 -17.05 -22.70 -15.09
C ASN A 304 -17.65 -23.51 -16.27
N GLN A 305 -17.67 -24.84 -16.16
CA GLN A 305 -18.34 -25.73 -17.12
C GLN A 305 -19.87 -25.56 -17.14
N ASP A 306 -20.41 -24.73 -16.24
CA ASP A 306 -21.79 -24.24 -16.30
C ASP A 306 -22.03 -23.27 -17.48
N ILE A 307 -20.98 -22.83 -18.19
CA ILE A 307 -21.04 -22.01 -19.40
C ILE A 307 -20.77 -22.91 -20.61
N GLN A 308 -21.71 -22.94 -21.57
CA GLN A 308 -21.65 -23.83 -22.73
C GLN A 308 -20.77 -23.32 -23.86
N LEU A 309 -20.77 -22.01 -24.14
CA LEU A 309 -20.00 -21.38 -25.21
C LEU A 309 -19.31 -20.12 -24.70
N LEU A 310 -18.07 -19.88 -25.14
CA LEU A 310 -17.26 -18.75 -24.72
C LEU A 310 -16.62 -18.09 -25.95
N PHE A 311 -16.92 -16.80 -26.16
CA PHE A 311 -16.31 -15.98 -27.22
C PHE A 311 -15.50 -14.82 -26.62
N SER A 312 -14.41 -14.45 -27.28
CA SER A 312 -13.54 -13.34 -26.89
C SER A 312 -13.44 -12.34 -28.03
N LEU A 313 -13.90 -11.11 -27.82
CA LEU A 313 -13.96 -10.04 -28.81
C LEU A 313 -13.26 -8.78 -28.27
N PRO A 314 -11.93 -8.65 -28.38
CA PRO A 314 -11.23 -7.47 -27.87
C PRO A 314 -11.62 -6.21 -28.66
N PHE A 315 -11.89 -5.10 -27.96
CA PHE A 315 -12.28 -3.83 -28.57
C PHE A 315 -11.24 -3.30 -29.58
N ARG A 316 -9.96 -3.60 -29.34
CA ARG A 316 -8.85 -3.31 -30.24
C ARG A 316 -9.03 -3.91 -31.64
N GLU A 317 -9.63 -5.10 -31.73
CA GLU A 317 -9.89 -5.82 -32.98
C GLU A 317 -11.20 -5.34 -33.62
N LEU A 318 -12.25 -5.15 -32.80
CA LEU A 318 -13.54 -4.60 -33.21
C LEU A 318 -13.41 -3.21 -33.88
N ASN A 319 -12.39 -2.43 -33.53
CA ASN A 319 -12.06 -1.16 -34.19
C ASN A 319 -11.80 -1.31 -35.71
N LEU A 320 -11.24 -2.44 -36.17
CA LEU A 320 -10.97 -2.69 -37.60
C LEU A 320 -12.26 -2.87 -38.42
N LEU A 321 -13.37 -3.18 -37.75
CA LEU A 321 -14.68 -3.37 -38.36
C LEU A 321 -15.54 -2.09 -38.34
N LYS A 322 -15.02 -0.95 -37.86
CA LYS A 322 -15.78 0.30 -37.67
C LYS A 322 -16.63 0.74 -38.87
N ASN A 323 -16.10 0.56 -40.08
CA ASN A 323 -16.74 0.98 -41.34
C ASN A 323 -17.43 -0.18 -42.08
N LYS A 324 -17.61 -1.35 -41.44
CA LYS A 324 -18.26 -2.54 -42.02
C LYS A 324 -19.60 -2.79 -41.33
N THR A 325 -20.56 -3.31 -42.09
CA THR A 325 -21.78 -3.91 -41.57
C THR A 325 -21.61 -5.43 -41.40
N ARG A 326 -22.19 -5.95 -40.32
CA ARG A 326 -22.15 -7.35 -39.90
C ARG A 326 -23.43 -7.69 -39.13
N SER A 327 -23.89 -8.94 -39.18
CA SER A 327 -24.77 -9.48 -38.15
C SER A 327 -23.96 -9.93 -36.92
N LEU A 328 -24.61 -10.25 -35.79
CA LEU A 328 -23.87 -10.80 -34.65
C LEU A 328 -23.28 -12.17 -35.01
N MET A 329 -24.01 -13.02 -35.74
CA MET A 329 -23.49 -14.33 -36.13
C MET A 329 -22.29 -14.21 -37.07
N GLU A 330 -22.32 -13.30 -38.05
CA GLU A 330 -21.15 -13.01 -38.89
C GLU A 330 -19.95 -12.48 -38.07
N LEU A 331 -20.21 -11.60 -37.09
CA LEU A 331 -19.17 -11.10 -36.20
C LEU A 331 -18.55 -12.22 -35.34
N LEU A 332 -19.34 -13.21 -34.90
CA LEU A 332 -18.83 -14.36 -34.17
C LEU A 332 -18.10 -15.36 -35.08
N TYR A 333 -18.51 -15.52 -36.34
CA TYR A 333 -17.77 -16.30 -37.35
C TYR A 333 -16.41 -15.67 -37.68
N ASP A 334 -16.32 -14.33 -37.79
CA ASP A 334 -15.06 -13.62 -38.05
C ASP A 334 -14.01 -13.89 -36.95
N PHE A 335 -14.42 -14.07 -35.69
CA PHE A 335 -13.51 -14.34 -34.55
C PHE A 335 -13.36 -15.83 -34.19
N SER A 336 -14.34 -16.67 -34.56
CA SER A 336 -14.38 -18.10 -34.24
C SER A 336 -14.89 -18.94 -35.42
N PRO A 337 -14.06 -19.16 -36.47
CA PRO A 337 -14.52 -19.69 -37.76
C PRO A 337 -15.28 -21.01 -37.69
N GLY A 338 -14.85 -21.95 -36.84
CA GLY A 338 -15.52 -23.25 -36.65
C GLY A 338 -16.95 -23.17 -36.12
N LEU A 339 -17.41 -22.02 -35.61
CA LEU A 339 -18.83 -21.82 -35.29
C LEU A 339 -19.70 -21.91 -36.55
N LYS A 340 -19.20 -21.41 -37.69
CA LYS A 340 -19.92 -21.47 -38.98
C LYS A 340 -20.09 -22.91 -39.48
N GLU A 341 -19.09 -23.75 -39.22
CA GLU A 341 -19.06 -25.16 -39.62
C GLU A 341 -19.86 -26.05 -38.65
N SER A 342 -20.07 -25.59 -37.41
CA SER A 342 -20.82 -26.33 -36.38
C SER A 342 -22.32 -26.52 -36.67
N GLY A 343 -22.91 -25.67 -37.51
CA GLY A 343 -24.37 -25.62 -37.73
C GLY A 343 -25.17 -24.88 -36.65
N ILE A 344 -24.53 -24.29 -35.63
CA ILE A 344 -25.20 -23.47 -34.62
C ILE A 344 -25.62 -22.13 -35.22
N THR A 345 -26.91 -21.98 -35.54
CA THR A 345 -27.51 -20.75 -36.10
C THR A 345 -28.18 -19.86 -35.06
N ASP A 346 -28.63 -20.44 -33.94
CA ASP A 346 -29.27 -19.75 -32.81
C ASP A 346 -28.44 -19.93 -31.53
N LEU A 347 -28.09 -18.82 -30.89
CA LEU A 347 -27.33 -18.79 -29.65
C LEU A 347 -28.21 -18.54 -28.40
N THR A 348 -29.50 -18.26 -28.56
CA THR A 348 -30.41 -17.99 -27.43
C THR A 348 -30.70 -19.24 -26.58
N GLN A 349 -30.60 -20.43 -27.20
CA GLN A 349 -30.71 -21.73 -26.56
C GLN A 349 -29.42 -22.15 -25.82
N CYS A 350 -28.30 -21.45 -26.03
CA CYS A 350 -27.02 -21.75 -25.41
C CYS A 350 -26.73 -20.80 -24.24
N LYS A 351 -26.11 -21.32 -23.17
CA LYS A 351 -25.54 -20.47 -22.11
C LYS A 351 -24.18 -19.92 -22.54
N VAL A 352 -24.22 -18.77 -23.23
CA VAL A 352 -23.06 -18.09 -23.82
C VAL A 352 -22.43 -17.08 -22.85
N LEU A 353 -21.09 -16.99 -22.84
CA LEU A 353 -20.31 -15.88 -22.32
C LEU A 353 -19.58 -15.16 -23.46
N ILE A 354 -19.65 -13.83 -23.50
CA ILE A 354 -18.86 -12.98 -24.40
C ILE A 354 -17.93 -12.08 -23.56
N VAL A 355 -16.63 -12.17 -23.81
CA VAL A 355 -15.60 -11.36 -23.17
C VAL A 355 -15.22 -10.20 -24.10
N LEU A 356 -15.45 -8.96 -23.64
CA LEU A 356 -15.12 -7.72 -24.33
C LEU A 356 -13.92 -7.05 -23.66
N ASP A 357 -12.70 -7.45 -24.04
CA ASP A 357 -11.47 -6.96 -23.42
C ASP A 357 -11.05 -5.58 -23.97
N GLY A 358 -10.66 -4.65 -23.08
CA GLY A 358 -10.02 -3.39 -23.45
C GLY A 358 -10.94 -2.26 -23.92
N LEU A 359 -12.06 -1.99 -23.24
CA LEU A 359 -12.97 -0.87 -23.54
C LEU A 359 -12.26 0.50 -23.61
N ASP A 360 -11.18 0.69 -22.85
CA ASP A 360 -10.33 1.89 -22.90
C ASP A 360 -9.59 2.10 -24.24
N GLU A 361 -9.66 1.14 -25.15
CA GLU A 361 -9.08 1.19 -26.49
C GLU A 361 -10.15 1.28 -27.60
N CYS A 362 -11.43 1.36 -27.23
CA CYS A 362 -12.54 1.44 -28.16
C CYS A 362 -12.57 2.79 -28.90
N ARG A 363 -12.60 2.76 -30.23
CA ARG A 363 -12.75 3.91 -31.14
C ARG A 363 -14.12 3.94 -31.83
N LEU A 364 -15.06 3.09 -31.38
CA LEU A 364 -16.45 3.03 -31.85
C LEU A 364 -17.31 3.95 -30.96
N PRO A 365 -18.15 4.86 -31.51
CA PRO A 365 -19.03 5.70 -30.72
C PRO A 365 -20.22 4.89 -30.17
N LEU A 366 -20.12 4.46 -28.91
CA LEU A 366 -21.18 3.72 -28.21
C LEU A 366 -22.28 4.66 -27.67
N ASP A 367 -23.16 5.14 -28.55
CA ASP A 367 -24.31 5.99 -28.15
C ASP A 367 -25.51 5.15 -27.69
N PHE A 368 -25.63 4.95 -26.38
CA PHE A 368 -26.73 4.23 -25.71
C PHE A 368 -28.08 4.99 -25.65
N ASN A 369 -28.18 6.17 -26.27
CA ASN A 369 -29.41 6.98 -26.31
C ASN A 369 -29.91 7.21 -27.74
N LYS A 370 -29.10 6.96 -28.77
CA LYS A 370 -29.45 7.09 -30.19
C LYS A 370 -29.16 5.84 -31.05
N SER A 371 -28.73 4.74 -30.44
CA SER A 371 -28.55 3.47 -31.13
C SER A 371 -29.86 3.00 -31.78
N GLU A 372 -29.80 2.60 -33.05
CA GLU A 372 -30.85 1.83 -33.70
C GLU A 372 -31.12 0.55 -32.88
N ASN A 373 -32.38 0.17 -32.69
CA ASN A 373 -32.71 -1.08 -32.01
C ASN A 373 -32.41 -2.27 -32.94
N CYS A 374 -31.56 -3.18 -32.47
CA CYS A 374 -31.20 -4.43 -33.16
C CYS A 374 -31.36 -5.57 -32.16
N CYS A 375 -32.32 -6.46 -32.42
CA CYS A 375 -32.70 -7.55 -31.51
C CYS A 375 -32.45 -8.94 -32.10
N ASP A 376 -32.25 -9.03 -33.41
CA ASP A 376 -32.02 -10.28 -34.15
C ASP A 376 -30.52 -10.46 -34.41
N SER A 377 -29.97 -11.62 -34.05
CA SER A 377 -28.55 -11.96 -34.27
C SER A 377 -28.17 -12.16 -35.74
N SER A 378 -29.15 -12.30 -36.64
CA SER A 378 -28.98 -12.37 -38.10
C SER A 378 -29.06 -11.01 -38.80
N GLN A 379 -29.62 -9.98 -38.15
CA GLN A 379 -29.75 -8.63 -38.72
C GLN A 379 -28.38 -7.95 -38.89
N SER A 380 -28.02 -7.61 -40.12
CA SER A 380 -26.80 -6.83 -40.39
C SER A 380 -26.93 -5.38 -39.92
N ALA A 381 -26.03 -4.95 -39.03
CA ALA A 381 -25.93 -3.59 -38.53
C ALA A 381 -24.46 -3.11 -38.51
N SER A 382 -24.20 -1.86 -38.14
CA SER A 382 -22.83 -1.42 -37.85
C SER A 382 -22.35 -1.99 -36.50
N VAL A 383 -21.05 -2.28 -36.36
CA VAL A 383 -20.53 -2.95 -35.15
C VAL A 383 -20.78 -2.15 -33.86
N GLN A 384 -20.83 -0.82 -33.92
CA GLN A 384 -21.24 0.03 -32.79
C GLN A 384 -22.70 -0.21 -32.34
N VAL A 385 -23.61 -0.50 -33.29
CA VAL A 385 -25.03 -0.82 -33.02
C VAL A 385 -25.17 -2.22 -32.45
N LEU A 386 -24.42 -3.20 -32.97
CA LEU A 386 -24.38 -4.55 -32.38
C LEU A 386 -23.91 -4.50 -30.92
N LEU A 387 -22.81 -3.80 -30.63
CA LEU A 387 -22.23 -3.73 -29.29
C LEU A 387 -23.10 -2.96 -28.30
N THR A 388 -23.74 -1.85 -28.70
CA THR A 388 -24.66 -1.11 -27.83
C THR A 388 -25.91 -1.93 -27.49
N ASN A 389 -26.52 -2.61 -28.46
CA ASN A 389 -27.68 -3.47 -28.22
C ASN A 389 -27.33 -4.74 -27.42
N LEU A 390 -26.15 -5.33 -27.65
CA LEU A 390 -25.64 -6.46 -26.86
C LEU A 390 -25.44 -6.07 -25.40
N ILE A 391 -24.75 -4.95 -25.13
CA ILE A 391 -24.53 -4.44 -23.77
C ILE A 391 -25.87 -4.04 -23.12
N ALA A 392 -26.76 -3.39 -23.86
CA ALA A 392 -28.08 -2.99 -23.36
C ALA A 392 -29.04 -4.17 -23.09
N GLY A 393 -28.75 -5.37 -23.61
CA GLY A 393 -29.58 -6.56 -23.42
C GLY A 393 -30.70 -6.74 -24.45
N HIS A 394 -30.77 -5.90 -25.48
CA HIS A 394 -31.70 -6.07 -26.60
C HIS A 394 -31.32 -7.25 -27.50
N LEU A 395 -30.01 -7.54 -27.60
CA LEU A 395 -29.43 -8.58 -28.44
C LEU A 395 -28.73 -9.60 -27.54
N LEU A 396 -29.06 -10.89 -27.68
CA LEU A 396 -28.73 -11.97 -26.74
C LEU A 396 -28.96 -11.58 -25.25
N PRO A 397 -30.23 -11.42 -24.81
CA PRO A 397 -30.56 -11.04 -23.43
C PRO A 397 -30.01 -12.02 -22.37
N GLN A 398 -29.95 -13.33 -22.68
CA GLN A 398 -29.47 -14.35 -21.74
C GLN A 398 -27.95 -14.59 -21.76
N ALA A 399 -27.20 -13.93 -22.66
CA ALA A 399 -25.75 -14.08 -22.72
C ALA A 399 -25.06 -13.27 -21.62
N TYR A 400 -24.10 -13.90 -20.95
CA TYR A 400 -23.22 -13.25 -19.98
C TYR A 400 -22.20 -12.38 -20.70
N LEU A 401 -21.92 -11.19 -20.15
CA LEU A 401 -20.95 -10.24 -20.69
C LEU A 401 -19.87 -9.94 -19.65
N TRP A 402 -18.60 -10.12 -20.01
CA TRP A 402 -17.47 -9.66 -19.21
C TRP A 402 -16.71 -8.57 -19.93
N ILE A 403 -16.75 -7.34 -19.41
CA ILE A 403 -16.16 -6.16 -20.04
C ILE A 403 -14.96 -5.71 -19.20
N THR A 404 -13.78 -5.48 -19.80
CA THR A 404 -12.61 -4.96 -19.07
C THR A 404 -12.26 -3.54 -19.50
N THR A 405 -11.82 -2.69 -18.55
CA THR A 405 -11.57 -1.26 -18.83
C THR A 405 -10.55 -0.63 -17.88
N ARG A 406 -9.88 0.47 -18.30
CA ARG A 406 -9.33 1.47 -17.37
C ARG A 406 -10.46 2.26 -16.69
N PRO A 407 -10.28 2.73 -15.44
CA PRO A 407 -11.26 3.59 -14.75
C PRO A 407 -11.64 4.85 -15.54
N ALA A 408 -10.71 5.40 -16.32
CA ALA A 408 -10.94 6.58 -17.16
C ALA A 408 -11.99 6.39 -18.28
N ALA A 409 -12.26 5.15 -18.68
CA ALA A 409 -13.23 4.80 -19.72
C ALA A 409 -14.47 4.03 -19.19
N ALA A 410 -14.57 3.81 -17.88
CA ALA A 410 -15.67 3.05 -17.28
C ALA A 410 -17.06 3.69 -17.55
N SER A 411 -17.14 5.02 -17.60
CA SER A 411 -18.38 5.75 -17.92
C SER A 411 -18.80 5.70 -19.39
N CYS A 412 -18.02 5.09 -20.28
CA CYS A 412 -18.45 4.85 -21.66
C CYS A 412 -19.65 3.89 -21.72
N ILE A 413 -19.89 3.11 -20.66
CA ILE A 413 -21.10 2.32 -20.45
C ILE A 413 -21.89 2.93 -19.29
N PRO A 414 -23.15 3.37 -19.50
CA PRO A 414 -24.01 3.82 -18.41
C PRO A 414 -24.23 2.72 -17.37
N GLY A 415 -24.06 3.04 -16.08
CA GLY A 415 -24.15 2.05 -14.98
C GLY A 415 -25.48 1.29 -14.88
N ARG A 416 -26.56 1.76 -15.54
CA ARG A 416 -27.83 1.04 -15.68
C ARG A 416 -27.73 -0.30 -16.46
N TYR A 417 -26.61 -0.54 -17.15
CA TYR A 417 -26.33 -1.77 -17.91
C TYR A 417 -25.24 -2.66 -17.27
N VAL A 418 -24.86 -2.40 -16.01
CA VAL A 418 -23.79 -3.12 -15.30
C VAL A 418 -24.36 -3.68 -13.99
N ASP A 419 -24.59 -4.99 -13.95
CA ASP A 419 -25.15 -5.66 -12.76
C ASP A 419 -24.13 -5.77 -11.62
N ARG A 420 -22.85 -5.95 -11.98
CA ARG A 420 -21.73 -5.97 -11.04
C ARG A 420 -20.53 -5.22 -11.59
N LEU A 421 -20.04 -4.28 -10.78
CA LEU A 421 -18.71 -3.70 -10.95
C LEU A 421 -17.69 -4.50 -10.13
N THR A 422 -16.51 -4.72 -10.71
CA THR A 422 -15.35 -5.31 -10.02
C THR A 422 -14.10 -4.47 -10.28
N GLU A 423 -13.15 -4.53 -9.35
CA GLU A 423 -11.90 -3.77 -9.42
C GLU A 423 -10.69 -4.69 -9.21
N ILE A 424 -9.68 -4.57 -10.07
CA ILE A 424 -8.40 -5.25 -9.86
C ILE A 424 -7.46 -4.34 -9.07
N ARG A 425 -7.06 -4.78 -7.87
CA ARG A 425 -6.06 -4.08 -7.04
C ARG A 425 -4.62 -4.31 -7.50
N GLY A 426 -4.31 -5.47 -8.08
CA GLY A 426 -2.93 -5.88 -8.42
C GLY A 426 -2.26 -6.73 -7.33
N PHE A 427 -0.93 -6.78 -7.32
CA PHE A 427 -0.16 -7.66 -6.41
C PHE A 427 0.01 -7.06 -5.00
N ASN A 428 -0.40 -7.82 -3.99
CA ASN A 428 -0.08 -7.56 -2.58
C ASN A 428 1.38 -7.91 -2.24
N ARG A 429 1.85 -7.59 -1.02
CA ARG A 429 3.25 -7.78 -0.60
C ARG A 429 3.81 -9.18 -0.91
N HIS A 430 3.07 -10.26 -0.62
CA HIS A 430 3.50 -11.63 -0.89
C HIS A 430 3.48 -11.98 -2.37
N GLN A 431 2.42 -11.58 -3.09
CA GLN A 431 2.25 -11.86 -4.53
C GLN A 431 3.37 -11.29 -5.41
N LYS A 432 4.02 -10.20 -4.96
CA LYS A 432 5.23 -9.67 -5.61
C LYS A 432 6.38 -10.69 -5.54
N GLU A 433 6.59 -11.26 -4.36
CA GLU A 433 7.66 -12.22 -4.09
C GLU A 433 7.37 -13.57 -4.77
N ASP A 434 6.11 -14.05 -4.69
CA ASP A 434 5.61 -15.23 -5.41
C ASP A 434 5.86 -15.12 -6.93
N TYR A 435 5.65 -13.93 -7.51
CA TYR A 435 5.89 -13.70 -8.94
C TYR A 435 7.38 -13.85 -9.28
N PHE A 436 8.29 -13.22 -8.54
CA PHE A 436 9.73 -13.32 -8.82
C PHE A 436 10.27 -14.74 -8.62
N LEU A 437 9.81 -15.45 -7.58
CA LEU A 437 10.19 -16.85 -7.32
C LEU A 437 9.69 -17.82 -8.40
N LYS A 438 8.54 -17.55 -9.04
CA LYS A 438 8.06 -18.34 -10.20
C LYS A 438 8.70 -17.96 -11.52
N LYS A 439 9.12 -16.69 -11.66
CA LYS A 439 9.60 -16.10 -12.91
C LYS A 439 11.10 -16.34 -13.14
N ILE A 440 11.88 -16.47 -12.08
CA ILE A 440 13.34 -16.63 -12.12
C ILE A 440 13.68 -18.02 -11.58
N ASP A 441 14.20 -18.90 -12.43
CA ASP A 441 14.46 -20.32 -12.09
C ASP A 441 15.61 -20.52 -11.08
N ASP A 442 16.52 -19.55 -10.93
CA ASP A 442 17.51 -19.52 -9.86
C ASP A 442 16.94 -18.81 -8.62
N GLU A 443 16.68 -19.57 -7.56
CA GLU A 443 16.11 -19.07 -6.31
C GLU A 443 17.02 -18.04 -5.60
N ASN A 444 18.34 -18.13 -5.74
CA ASN A 444 19.28 -17.17 -5.16
C ASN A 444 19.30 -15.86 -5.95
N LEU A 445 19.22 -15.94 -7.28
CA LEU A 445 19.02 -14.78 -8.15
C LEU A 445 17.66 -14.11 -7.86
N ALA A 446 16.59 -14.89 -7.70
CA ALA A 446 15.27 -14.41 -7.33
C ALA A 446 15.28 -13.68 -5.98
N LYS A 447 15.90 -14.27 -4.94
CA LYS A 447 16.09 -13.63 -3.62
C LYS A 447 16.88 -12.31 -3.72
N ARG A 448 17.93 -12.25 -4.54
CA ARG A 448 18.70 -11.01 -4.79
C ARG A 448 17.88 -9.95 -5.52
N VAL A 449 17.05 -10.32 -6.49
CA VAL A 449 16.12 -9.38 -7.17
C VAL A 449 15.08 -8.86 -6.18
N ILE A 450 14.46 -9.73 -5.39
CA ILE A 450 13.48 -9.35 -4.35
C ILE A 450 14.12 -8.39 -3.32
N ALA A 451 15.36 -8.64 -2.88
CA ALA A 451 16.07 -7.77 -1.95
C ALA A 451 16.30 -6.36 -2.53
N ASN A 452 16.73 -6.25 -3.79
CA ASN A 452 16.91 -4.95 -4.46
C ASN A 452 15.60 -4.20 -4.71
N ILE A 453 14.50 -4.93 -4.98
CA ILE A 453 13.17 -4.31 -5.11
C ILE A 453 12.65 -3.86 -3.75
N LYS A 454 12.98 -4.55 -2.65
CA LYS A 454 12.64 -4.13 -1.28
C LYS A 454 13.44 -2.91 -0.81
N SER A 455 14.71 -2.77 -1.21
CA SER A 455 15.53 -1.59 -0.84
C SER A 455 15.13 -0.34 -1.65
N THR A 456 14.81 -0.46 -2.94
CA THR A 456 14.43 0.68 -3.78
C THR A 456 12.90 0.88 -3.78
N ARG A 457 12.39 1.70 -2.83
CA ARG A 457 10.94 1.90 -2.64
C ARG A 457 10.16 2.22 -3.92
N SER A 458 10.66 3.10 -4.78
CA SER A 458 9.96 3.48 -6.01
C SER A 458 9.63 2.26 -6.86
N LEU A 459 10.54 1.28 -6.92
CA LEU A 459 10.34 0.00 -7.61
C LEU A 459 9.42 -0.92 -6.80
N TYR A 460 9.52 -0.93 -5.47
CA TYR A 460 8.58 -1.69 -4.61
C TYR A 460 7.12 -1.25 -4.81
N ILE A 461 6.84 0.06 -4.86
CA ILE A 461 5.50 0.60 -5.11
C ILE A 461 5.05 0.21 -6.52
N MET A 462 5.86 0.48 -7.55
CA MET A 462 5.50 0.19 -8.94
C MET A 462 5.24 -1.30 -9.17
N CYS A 463 5.99 -2.20 -8.51
CA CYS A 463 5.73 -3.65 -8.49
C CYS A 463 4.37 -4.06 -7.87
N HIS A 464 3.50 -3.13 -7.48
CA HIS A 464 2.07 -3.40 -7.26
C HIS A 464 1.37 -3.81 -8.58
N VAL A 465 1.86 -3.33 -9.72
CA VAL A 465 1.40 -3.71 -11.06
C VAL A 465 2.29 -4.83 -11.63
N PRO A 466 1.72 -5.97 -12.09
CA PRO A 466 2.50 -7.09 -12.63
C PRO A 466 3.45 -6.71 -13.77
N VAL A 467 3.11 -5.73 -14.62
CA VAL A 467 3.99 -5.26 -15.70
C VAL A 467 5.32 -4.68 -15.19
N PHE A 468 5.32 -3.98 -14.06
CA PHE A 468 6.57 -3.47 -13.46
C PHE A 468 7.37 -4.61 -12.80
N CYS A 469 6.71 -5.66 -12.30
CA CYS A 469 7.39 -6.89 -11.90
C CYS A 469 8.06 -7.59 -13.10
N TRP A 470 7.38 -7.65 -14.24
CA TRP A 470 7.93 -8.19 -15.49
C TRP A 470 9.16 -7.41 -15.96
N ILE A 471 9.06 -6.08 -16.11
CA ILE A 471 10.20 -5.20 -16.45
C ILE A 471 11.35 -5.38 -15.45
N SER A 472 11.04 -5.43 -14.15
CA SER A 472 12.07 -5.57 -13.10
C SER A 472 12.73 -6.95 -13.11
N SER A 473 12.01 -8.01 -13.46
CA SER A 473 12.58 -9.36 -13.59
C SER A 473 13.58 -9.47 -14.73
N ILE A 474 13.38 -8.72 -15.82
CA ILE A 474 14.32 -8.62 -16.95
C ILE A 474 15.57 -7.84 -16.52
N VAL A 475 15.38 -6.58 -16.09
CA VAL A 475 16.49 -5.65 -15.82
C VAL A 475 17.33 -6.11 -14.62
N LEU A 476 16.70 -6.38 -13.48
CA LEU A 476 17.44 -6.75 -12.27
C LEU A 476 17.94 -8.20 -12.34
N GLY A 477 17.26 -9.08 -13.09
CA GLY A 477 17.73 -10.43 -13.35
C GLY A 477 19.05 -10.44 -14.10
N GLU A 478 19.17 -9.68 -15.19
CA GLU A 478 20.43 -9.54 -15.94
C GLU A 478 21.54 -8.92 -15.09
N ILE A 479 21.31 -7.75 -14.48
CA ILE A 479 22.37 -7.05 -13.73
C ILE A 479 22.81 -7.86 -12.50
N CYS A 480 21.90 -8.54 -11.80
CA CYS A 480 22.27 -9.42 -10.69
C CYS A 480 23.04 -10.67 -11.16
N ALA A 481 22.81 -11.19 -12.36
CA ALA A 481 23.52 -12.35 -12.89
C ALA A 481 24.98 -12.05 -13.30
N GLN A 482 25.34 -10.77 -13.47
CA GLN A 482 26.71 -10.37 -13.81
C GLN A 482 27.69 -10.61 -12.64
N VAL A 483 28.90 -11.07 -12.96
CA VAL A 483 29.99 -11.24 -11.99
C VAL A 483 30.37 -9.88 -11.41
N GLY A 484 30.37 -9.76 -10.08
CA GLY A 484 30.52 -8.47 -9.38
C GLY A 484 29.21 -7.70 -9.17
N GLY A 485 28.08 -8.19 -9.70
CA GLY A 485 26.73 -7.70 -9.39
C GLY A 485 26.27 -6.41 -10.06
N GLY A 486 27.13 -5.77 -10.87
CA GLY A 486 26.83 -4.56 -11.63
C GLY A 486 26.52 -3.32 -10.77
N LYS A 487 26.23 -2.19 -11.43
CA LYS A 487 25.72 -0.99 -10.75
C LYS A 487 24.20 -1.03 -10.76
N MET A 488 23.59 -1.31 -9.60
CA MET A 488 22.13 -1.33 -9.47
C MET A 488 21.51 0.03 -9.84
N PRO A 489 20.43 0.06 -10.63
CA PRO A 489 19.71 1.29 -10.95
C PRO A 489 19.01 1.83 -9.70
N LYS A 490 19.29 3.10 -9.38
CA LYS A 490 18.70 3.80 -8.23
C LYS A 490 17.37 4.47 -8.56
N THR A 491 17.20 4.92 -9.80
CA THR A 491 16.04 5.71 -10.26
C THR A 491 15.19 4.92 -11.26
N LEU A 492 13.93 5.33 -11.43
CA LEU A 492 13.02 4.70 -12.39
C LEU A 492 13.49 4.97 -13.84
N THR A 493 14.08 6.13 -14.11
CA THR A 493 14.72 6.43 -15.41
C THR A 493 15.84 5.45 -15.73
N GLN A 494 16.71 5.13 -14.76
CA GLN A 494 17.80 4.15 -14.96
C GLN A 494 17.25 2.75 -15.30
N MET A 495 16.20 2.30 -14.60
CA MET A 495 15.51 1.04 -14.92
C MET A 495 15.00 1.01 -16.37
N TYR A 496 14.47 2.12 -16.87
CA TYR A 496 13.94 2.21 -18.23
C TYR A 496 15.02 2.31 -19.31
N ILE A 497 16.15 2.98 -19.03
CA ILE A 497 17.31 2.96 -19.92
C ILE A 497 17.88 1.54 -20.02
N HIS A 498 18.07 0.83 -18.90
CA HIS A 498 18.53 -0.56 -18.92
C HIS A 498 17.53 -1.51 -19.61
N PHE A 499 16.22 -1.32 -19.43
CA PHE A 499 15.20 -2.08 -20.16
C PHE A 499 15.33 -1.87 -21.69
N LEU A 500 15.46 -0.62 -22.14
CA LEU A 500 15.61 -0.30 -23.56
C LEU A 500 16.94 -0.85 -24.13
N ALA A 501 18.03 -0.78 -23.36
CA ALA A 501 19.32 -1.38 -23.72
C ALA A 501 19.22 -2.90 -23.90
N HIS A 502 18.58 -3.60 -22.94
CA HIS A 502 18.35 -5.04 -23.00
C HIS A 502 17.56 -5.45 -24.25
N GLN A 503 16.45 -4.76 -24.54
CA GLN A 503 15.64 -5.02 -25.73
C GLN A 503 16.45 -4.77 -27.02
N THR A 504 17.19 -3.66 -27.09
CA THR A 504 18.02 -3.30 -28.25
C THR A 504 19.13 -4.33 -28.50
N ALA A 505 19.76 -4.86 -27.43
CA ALA A 505 20.74 -5.93 -27.52
C ALA A 505 20.12 -7.26 -27.98
N GLN A 506 18.97 -7.66 -27.45
CA GLN A 506 18.26 -8.87 -27.90
C GLN A 506 17.90 -8.83 -29.39
N ILE A 507 17.49 -7.67 -29.91
CA ILE A 507 17.13 -7.52 -31.33
C ILE A 507 18.36 -7.73 -32.24
N TYR A 508 19.51 -7.16 -31.88
CA TYR A 508 20.76 -7.37 -32.61
C TYR A 508 21.16 -8.86 -32.64
N VAL A 509 21.11 -9.53 -31.48
CA VAL A 509 21.45 -10.96 -31.33
C VAL A 509 20.51 -11.87 -32.12
N LYS A 510 19.21 -11.55 -32.19
CA LYS A 510 18.18 -12.41 -32.81
C LYS A 510 18.04 -12.28 -34.32
N TYR A 511 18.30 -11.09 -34.86
CA TYR A 511 17.99 -10.77 -36.26
C TYR A 511 19.21 -10.34 -37.08
N HIS A 512 20.39 -10.20 -36.46
CA HIS A 512 21.65 -9.75 -37.08
C HIS A 512 21.54 -8.43 -37.87
N LYS A 513 20.49 -7.64 -37.62
CA LYS A 513 20.34 -6.30 -38.20
C LYS A 513 21.28 -5.35 -37.49
N GLU A 514 22.20 -4.74 -38.24
CA GLU A 514 23.02 -3.65 -37.73
C GLU A 514 22.16 -2.47 -37.25
N GLN A 515 22.60 -1.80 -36.20
CA GLN A 515 21.92 -0.63 -35.65
C GLN A 515 22.09 0.57 -36.60
N LYS A 516 21.12 0.75 -37.49
CA LYS A 516 21.01 1.92 -38.37
C LYS A 516 21.09 3.21 -37.54
N LEU A 517 22.02 4.09 -37.90
CA LEU A 517 22.08 5.44 -37.34
C LEU A 517 21.28 6.42 -38.18
N ASP A 518 20.85 7.52 -37.57
CA ASP A 518 20.27 8.67 -38.25
C ASP A 518 21.36 9.68 -38.68
N PRO A 519 21.03 10.79 -39.36
CA PRO A 519 22.02 11.80 -39.80
C PRO A 519 22.78 12.50 -38.66
N GLN A 520 22.34 12.36 -37.41
CA GLN A 520 23.02 12.89 -36.22
C GLN A 520 23.90 11.84 -35.54
N GLY A 521 23.90 10.60 -36.04
CA GLY A 521 24.61 9.48 -35.44
C GLY A 521 23.91 8.92 -34.20
N ASN A 522 22.61 9.17 -34.02
CA ASN A 522 21.78 8.52 -33.02
C ASN A 522 21.22 7.21 -33.56
N ASN A 523 20.86 6.29 -32.67
CA ASN A 523 20.13 5.06 -32.99
C ASN A 523 18.76 5.38 -33.61
N LYS A 524 18.65 5.28 -34.94
CA LYS A 524 17.49 5.73 -35.73
C LYS A 524 16.20 5.12 -35.20
N MET A 525 16.23 3.84 -34.83
CA MET A 525 15.02 3.16 -34.37
C MET A 525 14.51 3.72 -33.05
N VAL A 526 15.41 3.98 -32.08
CA VAL A 526 15.00 4.57 -30.79
C VAL A 526 14.43 5.97 -31.01
N MET A 527 15.04 6.77 -31.90
CA MET A 527 14.53 8.09 -32.25
C MET A 527 13.16 8.05 -32.92
N SER A 528 12.93 7.13 -33.86
CA SER A 528 11.62 6.94 -34.50
C SER A 528 10.55 6.43 -33.53
N LEU A 529 10.89 5.50 -32.62
CA LEU A 529 10.00 5.03 -31.55
C LEU A 529 9.68 6.16 -30.55
N GLY A 530 10.66 6.99 -30.22
CA GLY A 530 10.50 8.16 -29.37
C GLY A 530 9.58 9.21 -29.96
N LYS A 531 9.75 9.52 -31.26
CA LYS A 531 8.83 10.41 -32.00
C LYS A 531 7.40 9.85 -31.96
N LEU A 532 7.22 8.58 -32.31
CA LEU A 532 5.91 7.92 -32.28
C LEU A 532 5.27 7.97 -30.88
N ALA A 533 6.05 7.72 -29.85
CA ALA A 533 5.59 7.76 -28.47
C ALA A 533 5.10 9.17 -28.08
N PHE A 534 5.84 10.22 -28.45
CA PHE A 534 5.46 11.61 -28.24
C PHE A 534 4.21 12.00 -29.06
N ASP A 535 4.22 11.74 -30.37
CA ASP A 535 3.12 12.05 -31.29
C ASP A 535 1.79 11.40 -30.86
N GLN A 536 1.83 10.18 -30.30
CA GLN A 536 0.63 9.52 -29.77
C GLN A 536 0.28 9.96 -28.34
N LEU A 537 1.26 10.35 -27.52
CA LEU A 537 1.01 10.86 -26.17
C LEU A 537 0.28 12.22 -26.21
N GLU A 538 0.69 13.15 -27.08
CA GLU A 538 -0.02 14.44 -27.25
C GLU A 538 -1.43 14.26 -27.88
N LYS A 539 -1.65 13.22 -28.69
CA LYS A 539 -2.98 12.84 -29.19
C LYS A 539 -3.85 12.12 -28.13
N GLY A 540 -3.28 11.68 -27.01
CA GLY A 540 -3.96 10.82 -26.03
C GLY A 540 -4.23 9.37 -26.51
N ASN A 541 -3.51 8.91 -27.52
CA ASN A 541 -3.69 7.59 -28.14
C ASN A 541 -2.87 6.49 -27.44
N LEU A 542 -3.55 5.38 -27.12
CA LEU A 542 -2.96 4.16 -26.56
C LEU A 542 -2.61 3.09 -27.60
N ILE A 543 -3.25 3.16 -28.77
CA ILE A 543 -3.06 2.24 -29.91
C ILE A 543 -2.76 3.06 -31.18
N PHE A 544 -1.99 2.49 -32.09
CA PHE A 544 -1.56 3.13 -33.34
C PHE A 544 -1.44 2.12 -34.49
N TYR A 545 -1.44 2.63 -35.72
CA TYR A 545 -1.63 1.86 -36.95
C TYR A 545 -0.40 1.97 -37.86
N GLU A 546 -0.41 1.22 -38.97
CA GLU A 546 0.66 1.29 -39.98
C GLU A 546 0.89 2.70 -40.54
N GLU A 547 -0.14 3.53 -40.62
CA GLU A 547 -0.04 4.94 -41.04
C GLU A 547 0.77 5.77 -40.04
N ASP A 548 0.55 5.58 -38.74
CA ASP A 548 1.30 6.25 -37.68
C ASP A 548 2.78 5.81 -37.71
N LEU A 549 3.06 4.51 -37.91
CA LEU A 549 4.42 3.97 -38.05
C LEU A 549 5.16 4.61 -39.24
N ARG A 550 4.53 4.61 -40.41
CA ARG A 550 5.08 5.20 -41.64
C ARG A 550 5.32 6.71 -41.48
N GLY A 551 4.42 7.43 -40.80
CA GLY A 551 4.58 8.85 -40.43
C GLY A 551 5.72 9.16 -39.45
N CYS A 552 6.20 8.15 -38.73
CA CYS A 552 7.40 8.23 -37.87
C CYS A 552 8.67 7.64 -38.52
N GLY A 553 8.59 7.24 -39.79
CA GLY A 553 9.71 6.67 -40.55
C GLY A 553 10.08 5.24 -40.16
N ILE A 554 9.16 4.52 -39.50
CA ILE A 554 9.30 3.12 -39.14
C ILE A 554 8.70 2.26 -40.26
N ASP A 555 9.49 1.34 -40.80
CA ASP A 555 9.00 0.30 -41.69
C ASP A 555 8.14 -0.71 -40.89
N VAL A 556 7.01 -1.13 -41.46
CA VAL A 556 6.02 -1.97 -40.79
C VAL A 556 6.56 -3.37 -40.50
N ASP A 557 7.42 -3.91 -41.37
CA ASP A 557 8.06 -5.21 -41.14
C ASP A 557 9.29 -5.10 -40.22
N GLU A 558 9.87 -3.90 -40.11
CA GLU A 558 10.75 -3.57 -38.98
C GLU A 558 9.95 -3.50 -37.66
N ALA A 559 8.79 -2.84 -37.61
CA ALA A 559 7.97 -2.71 -36.39
C ALA A 559 7.62 -4.06 -35.73
N CYS A 560 7.38 -5.10 -36.54
CA CYS A 560 7.13 -6.47 -36.10
C CYS A 560 8.29 -7.08 -35.26
N VAL A 561 9.53 -6.61 -35.46
CA VAL A 561 10.73 -7.06 -34.75
C VAL A 561 10.78 -6.55 -33.29
N TYR A 562 10.22 -5.37 -33.01
CA TYR A 562 10.37 -4.66 -31.72
C TYR A 562 9.38 -5.09 -30.63
N SER A 563 8.93 -6.35 -30.74
CA SER A 563 7.95 -7.08 -29.93
C SER A 563 8.11 -7.03 -28.39
N GLY A 564 9.26 -6.57 -27.88
CA GLY A 564 9.54 -6.35 -26.45
C GLY A 564 9.45 -4.89 -25.97
N VAL A 565 9.26 -3.92 -26.87
CA VAL A 565 9.05 -2.49 -26.57
C VAL A 565 7.68 -2.02 -27.09
N CYS A 566 7.35 -2.40 -28.32
CA CYS A 566 6.02 -2.31 -28.90
C CYS A 566 5.50 -3.72 -29.14
N THR A 567 4.34 -4.05 -28.59
CA THR A 567 3.63 -5.28 -28.94
C THR A 567 2.90 -5.08 -30.27
N GLN A 568 3.36 -5.77 -31.31
CA GLN A 568 2.47 -6.17 -32.40
C GLN A 568 1.43 -7.11 -31.81
N VAL A 569 0.15 -6.76 -31.93
CA VAL A 569 -0.92 -7.52 -31.29
C VAL A 569 -1.37 -8.70 -32.15
N PHE A 570 -1.44 -8.47 -33.47
CA PHE A 570 -1.89 -9.48 -34.42
C PHE A 570 -0.76 -10.43 -34.83
N ARG A 571 -0.99 -11.73 -34.62
CA ARG A 571 -0.41 -12.79 -35.46
C ARG A 571 -1.28 -12.99 -36.70
N GLU A 572 -0.69 -13.59 -37.72
CA GLU A 572 -1.31 -13.82 -39.03
C GLU A 572 -2.27 -15.02 -38.99
N GLU A 573 -3.52 -14.81 -38.53
CA GLU A 573 -4.59 -15.82 -38.54
C GLU A 573 -5.87 -15.30 -39.27
N SER A 574 -5.91 -15.52 -40.58
CA SER A 574 -7.09 -15.62 -41.47
C SER A 574 -8.07 -14.44 -41.68
N CYS A 575 -8.42 -13.60 -40.70
CA CYS A 575 -9.61 -12.73 -40.82
C CYS A 575 -9.37 -11.31 -41.39
N MET A 576 -8.41 -10.55 -40.86
CA MET A 576 -8.23 -9.11 -41.19
C MET A 576 -6.77 -8.75 -41.48
N GLN A 577 -6.49 -8.23 -42.67
CA GLN A 577 -5.15 -7.85 -43.14
C GLN A 577 -4.73 -6.43 -42.70
N THR A 578 -4.67 -6.14 -41.40
CA THR A 578 -4.27 -4.79 -40.91
C THR A 578 -3.54 -4.87 -39.58
N LYS A 579 -2.27 -4.47 -39.53
CA LYS A 579 -1.45 -4.57 -38.31
C LYS A 579 -1.75 -3.40 -37.36
N VAL A 580 -2.11 -3.72 -36.11
CA VAL A 580 -2.32 -2.76 -35.02
C VAL A 580 -1.28 -2.97 -33.93
N PHE A 581 -0.78 -1.87 -33.37
CA PHE A 581 0.35 -1.83 -32.47
C PHE A 581 0.04 -0.98 -31.21
N CYS A 582 0.69 -1.33 -30.11
CA CYS A 582 0.70 -0.53 -28.89
C CYS A 582 2.03 -0.70 -28.14
N PHE A 583 2.41 0.27 -27.30
CA PHE A 583 3.51 0.09 -26.35
C PHE A 583 3.12 -0.93 -25.26
N VAL A 584 4.09 -1.69 -24.74
CA VAL A 584 3.85 -2.71 -23.70
C VAL A 584 3.18 -2.11 -22.45
N HIS A 585 3.46 -0.84 -22.15
CA HIS A 585 2.80 -0.08 -21.10
C HIS A 585 2.84 1.43 -21.39
N LEU A 586 1.91 2.21 -20.80
CA LEU A 586 1.89 3.67 -20.95
C LEU A 586 3.21 4.32 -20.48
N SER A 587 3.81 3.80 -19.41
CA SER A 587 5.13 4.27 -18.93
C SER A 587 6.28 4.03 -19.92
N VAL A 588 6.17 3.06 -20.83
CA VAL A 588 7.16 2.87 -21.92
C VAL A 588 6.98 3.97 -22.98
N GLN A 589 5.74 4.35 -23.28
CA GLN A 589 5.42 5.48 -24.14
C GLN A 589 5.88 6.81 -23.52
N GLU A 590 5.58 7.07 -22.24
CA GLU A 590 6.06 8.27 -21.54
C GLU A 590 7.59 8.36 -21.49
N PHE A 591 8.29 7.26 -21.25
CA PHE A 591 9.76 7.22 -21.25
C PHE A 591 10.34 7.52 -22.63
N LEU A 592 9.83 6.88 -23.68
CA LEU A 592 10.30 7.09 -25.05
C LEU A 592 9.98 8.51 -25.56
N ALA A 593 8.84 9.07 -25.18
CA ALA A 593 8.47 10.45 -25.45
C ALA A 593 9.41 11.43 -24.73
N ALA A 594 9.72 11.19 -23.44
CA ALA A 594 10.66 12.01 -22.66
C ALA A 594 12.08 11.94 -23.24
N LEU A 595 12.53 10.76 -23.66
CA LEU A 595 13.81 10.56 -24.36
C LEU A 595 13.86 11.33 -25.68
N TYR A 596 12.79 11.29 -26.48
CA TYR A 596 12.70 12.06 -27.72
C TYR A 596 12.79 13.57 -27.48
N VAL A 597 12.01 14.11 -26.54
CA VAL A 597 12.03 15.53 -26.19
C VAL A 597 13.40 15.96 -25.66
N HIS A 598 14.05 15.13 -24.84
CA HIS A 598 15.40 15.39 -24.34
C HIS A 598 16.45 15.48 -25.46
N VAL A 599 16.47 14.52 -26.39
CA VAL A 599 17.43 14.49 -27.50
C VAL A 599 17.13 15.60 -28.51
N MET A 600 15.86 15.86 -28.85
CA MET A 600 15.48 16.97 -29.74
C MET A 600 15.84 18.35 -29.16
N TYR A 601 15.83 18.52 -27.83
CA TYR A 601 16.31 19.75 -27.23
C TYR A 601 17.84 19.85 -27.24
N THR A 602 18.54 18.80 -26.80
CA THR A 602 20.00 18.83 -26.67
C THR A 602 20.72 18.87 -28.02
N VAL A 603 20.24 18.14 -29.03
CA VAL A 603 20.88 18.04 -30.35
C VAL A 603 20.30 19.05 -31.36
N ASN A 604 18.97 19.24 -31.40
CA ASN A 604 18.35 20.15 -32.39
C ASN A 604 18.05 21.57 -31.84
N SER A 605 18.20 21.80 -30.53
CA SER A 605 17.77 23.05 -29.86
C SER A 605 16.28 23.37 -30.05
N VAL A 606 15.42 22.34 -30.12
CA VAL A 606 13.95 22.49 -30.29
C VAL A 606 13.23 22.22 -28.97
N ASN A 607 12.49 23.22 -28.48
CA ASN A 607 11.62 23.05 -27.32
C ASN A 607 10.23 22.52 -27.71
N LEU A 608 10.05 21.21 -27.69
CA LEU A 608 8.74 20.56 -27.93
C LEU A 608 7.72 20.76 -26.79
N MET A 609 8.13 21.36 -25.65
CA MET A 609 7.23 21.66 -24.54
C MET A 609 6.62 23.08 -24.61
N ASP A 610 7.17 23.96 -25.46
CA ASP A 610 6.67 25.32 -25.71
C ASP A 610 6.04 25.44 -27.11
N LYS A 611 4.81 25.97 -27.18
CA LYS A 611 4.07 26.18 -28.43
C LYS A 611 4.75 27.17 -29.37
N ASN A 612 5.59 28.08 -28.84
CA ASN A 612 6.30 29.07 -29.65
C ASN A 612 7.63 28.55 -30.24
N GLN A 613 8.07 27.34 -29.85
CA GLN A 613 9.30 26.69 -30.33
C GLN A 613 10.58 27.56 -30.28
N ILE A 614 10.66 28.50 -29.33
CA ILE A 614 11.74 29.48 -29.27
C ILE A 614 13.05 28.79 -28.85
N LYS A 615 14.15 29.12 -29.54
CA LYS A 615 15.49 28.75 -29.11
C LYS A 615 15.83 29.42 -27.78
N ILE A 616 15.97 28.64 -26.73
CA ILE A 616 16.56 29.09 -25.47
C ILE A 616 17.62 28.06 -25.03
N LYS A 617 18.84 28.52 -24.75
CA LYS A 617 19.76 27.86 -23.80
C LYS A 617 19.70 28.70 -22.53
N PRO A 618 19.63 28.16 -21.30
CA PRO A 618 19.95 26.79 -20.84
C PRO A 618 18.88 25.69 -21.04
N ILE A 619 19.18 24.46 -20.62
CA ILE A 619 18.20 23.34 -20.53
C ILE A 619 17.21 23.48 -19.37
N SER A 620 17.55 24.27 -18.35
CA SER A 620 16.61 24.57 -17.26
C SER A 620 15.32 25.22 -17.77
N GLU A 621 15.31 25.86 -18.95
CA GLU A 621 14.07 26.36 -19.59
C GLU A 621 13.16 25.25 -20.12
N LEU A 622 13.70 24.17 -20.71
CA LEU A 622 12.93 22.96 -21.01
C LEU A 622 12.32 22.38 -19.73
N HIS A 623 13.12 22.29 -18.67
CA HIS A 623 12.69 21.73 -17.40
C HIS A 623 11.62 22.61 -16.73
N LYS A 624 11.79 23.94 -16.72
CA LYS A 624 10.78 24.92 -16.25
C LYS A 624 9.47 24.78 -17.03
N ALA A 625 9.53 24.73 -18.36
CA ALA A 625 8.36 24.54 -19.22
C ALA A 625 7.64 23.21 -18.94
N ALA A 626 8.39 22.10 -18.82
CA ALA A 626 7.84 20.79 -18.52
C ALA A 626 7.22 20.72 -17.11
N VAL A 627 7.87 21.30 -16.09
CA VAL A 627 7.34 21.42 -14.73
C VAL A 627 6.01 22.20 -14.74
N ASN A 628 5.92 23.30 -15.50
CA ASN A 628 4.68 24.08 -15.61
C ASN A 628 3.57 23.30 -16.35
N LYS A 629 3.84 22.73 -17.54
CA LYS A 629 2.86 21.91 -18.31
C LYS A 629 2.34 20.71 -17.49
N ALA A 630 3.18 20.12 -16.62
CA ALA A 630 2.77 19.08 -15.68
C ALA A 630 1.95 19.60 -14.48
N LEU A 631 2.32 20.76 -13.92
CA LEU A 631 1.55 21.39 -12.83
C LEU A 631 0.21 21.97 -13.29
N GLU A 632 0.06 22.36 -14.55
CA GLU A 632 -1.21 22.72 -15.21
C GLU A 632 -2.10 21.50 -15.46
N SER A 633 -1.52 20.29 -15.50
CA SER A 633 -2.25 19.04 -15.70
C SER A 633 -2.90 18.56 -14.39
N ASP A 634 -4.16 18.96 -14.16
CA ASP A 634 -4.97 18.51 -13.01
C ASP A 634 -4.99 16.98 -12.84
N LYS A 635 -5.03 16.24 -13.95
CA LYS A 635 -5.04 14.77 -13.99
C LYS A 635 -3.70 14.12 -13.64
N GLY A 636 -2.59 14.85 -13.67
CA GLY A 636 -1.22 14.31 -13.55
C GLY A 636 -0.71 13.49 -14.73
N HIS A 637 -1.28 13.64 -15.92
CA HIS A 637 -0.97 12.81 -17.11
C HIS A 637 0.42 13.05 -17.73
N LEU A 638 1.19 14.00 -17.19
CA LEU A 638 2.59 14.25 -17.54
C LEU A 638 3.53 14.00 -16.34
N ASP A 639 3.02 13.47 -15.22
CA ASP A 639 3.79 13.29 -13.99
C ASP A 639 5.00 12.36 -14.19
N LEU A 640 4.81 11.23 -14.87
CA LEU A 640 5.87 10.24 -15.07
C LEU A 640 6.74 10.57 -16.29
N PHE A 641 6.17 11.11 -17.37
CA PHE A 641 6.92 11.82 -18.41
C PHE A 641 7.92 12.85 -17.81
N LEU A 642 7.49 13.68 -16.85
CA LEU A 642 8.35 14.67 -16.20
C LEU A 642 9.45 14.02 -15.33
N ARG A 643 9.11 12.98 -14.55
CA ARG A 643 10.09 12.17 -13.79
C ARG A 643 11.19 11.65 -14.73
N PHE A 644 10.82 11.09 -15.89
CA PHE A 644 11.77 10.61 -16.89
C PHE A 644 12.59 11.73 -17.55
N LEU A 645 11.96 12.82 -18.00
CA LEU A 645 12.63 13.93 -18.68
C LEU A 645 13.74 14.55 -17.82
N LEU A 646 13.46 14.71 -16.52
CA LEU A 646 14.43 15.24 -15.56
C LEU A 646 15.54 14.21 -15.26
N GLY A 647 15.18 12.94 -15.02
CA GLY A 647 16.16 11.88 -14.79
C GLY A 647 17.10 11.65 -15.99
N LEU A 648 16.64 11.87 -17.22
CA LEU A 648 17.46 11.77 -18.43
C LEU A 648 18.60 12.81 -18.46
N SER A 649 18.40 13.99 -17.85
CA SER A 649 19.36 15.10 -17.80
C SER A 649 20.56 14.90 -16.83
N LEU A 650 20.76 13.68 -16.34
CA LEU A 650 21.89 13.33 -15.47
C LEU A 650 23.06 12.78 -16.29
N GLU A 651 24.27 13.28 -16.05
CA GLU A 651 25.49 12.76 -16.69
C GLU A 651 25.73 11.27 -16.40
N SER A 652 25.29 10.78 -15.23
CA SER A 652 25.32 9.34 -14.91
C SER A 652 24.44 8.48 -15.84
N ASN A 653 23.42 9.09 -16.44
CA ASN A 653 22.48 8.46 -17.37
C ASN A 653 22.88 8.73 -18.83
N HIS A 654 23.53 9.86 -19.13
CA HIS A 654 24.18 10.11 -20.44
C HIS A 654 25.19 9.01 -20.80
N ILE A 655 25.90 8.42 -19.81
CA ILE A 655 26.78 7.26 -20.04
C ILE A 655 25.98 6.06 -20.57
N LEU A 656 24.87 5.72 -19.93
CA LEU A 656 23.98 4.61 -20.33
C LEU A 656 23.29 4.87 -21.68
N LEU A 657 23.05 6.14 -22.04
CA LEU A 657 22.54 6.53 -23.36
C LEU A 657 23.60 6.39 -24.47
N LYS A 658 24.88 6.57 -24.17
CA LYS A 658 25.99 6.34 -25.13
C LYS A 658 26.09 4.85 -25.49
N ASP A 659 25.84 3.93 -24.55
CA ASP A 659 25.77 2.48 -24.82
C ASP A 659 24.62 2.11 -25.78
N LEU A 660 23.52 2.88 -25.75
CA LEU A 660 22.39 2.78 -26.70
C LEU A 660 22.67 3.41 -28.08
N LYS A 661 23.85 4.03 -28.27
CA LYS A 661 24.21 4.94 -29.38
C LYS A 661 23.26 6.13 -29.50
N ILE A 662 23.03 6.83 -28.39
CA ILE A 662 22.32 8.11 -28.35
C ILE A 662 23.30 9.19 -27.90
N GLN A 663 23.44 10.22 -28.73
CA GLN A 663 24.32 11.35 -28.48
C GLN A 663 23.57 12.43 -27.70
N VAL A 664 24.16 12.87 -26.60
CA VAL A 664 23.67 13.94 -25.73
C VAL A 664 24.88 14.80 -25.36
N GLU A 665 24.77 16.12 -25.51
CA GLU A 665 25.82 17.05 -25.05
C GLU A 665 25.92 17.02 -23.52
N PRO A 666 27.13 16.94 -22.92
CA PRO A 666 27.29 17.08 -21.47
C PRO A 666 26.71 18.42 -20.98
N LEU A 667 25.90 18.36 -19.93
CA LEU A 667 25.13 19.52 -19.51
C LEU A 667 25.91 20.48 -18.61
N ASP A 668 25.60 21.76 -18.75
CA ASP A 668 26.06 22.81 -17.84
C ASP A 668 25.55 22.54 -16.41
N PRO A 669 26.44 22.36 -15.41
CA PRO A 669 26.02 22.10 -14.02
C PRO A 669 25.12 23.19 -13.44
N LYS A 670 25.29 24.44 -13.88
CA LYS A 670 24.52 25.59 -13.40
C LYS A 670 23.03 25.47 -13.78
N SER A 671 22.74 24.90 -14.95
CA SER A 671 21.39 24.55 -15.42
C SER A 671 20.74 23.45 -14.55
N HIS A 672 21.53 22.51 -14.00
CA HIS A 672 21.03 21.46 -13.12
C HIS A 672 20.70 22.02 -11.71
N GLU A 673 21.60 22.83 -11.14
CA GLU A 673 21.33 23.57 -9.89
C GLU A 673 20.09 24.47 -9.99
N GLU A 674 19.95 25.20 -11.11
CA GLU A 674 18.78 26.03 -11.36
C GLU A 674 17.49 25.22 -11.48
N THR A 675 17.55 24.04 -12.11
CA THR A 675 16.40 23.10 -12.20
C THR A 675 15.96 22.65 -10.82
N ILE A 676 16.89 22.20 -9.97
CA ILE A 676 16.61 21.78 -8.58
C ILE A 676 16.02 22.96 -7.78
N LYS A 677 16.61 24.15 -7.89
CA LYS A 677 16.12 25.36 -7.21
C LYS A 677 14.68 25.69 -7.63
N TYR A 678 14.38 25.66 -8.94
CA TYR A 678 13.04 25.92 -9.47
C TYR A 678 12.01 24.91 -8.98
N ILE A 679 12.37 23.62 -8.91
CA ILE A 679 11.48 22.58 -8.36
C ILE A 679 11.21 22.82 -6.87
N LYS A 680 12.22 23.19 -6.08
CA LYS A 680 12.06 23.55 -4.65
C LYS A 680 11.23 24.81 -4.44
N GLU A 681 11.35 25.82 -5.31
CA GLU A 681 10.48 27.00 -5.33
C GLU A 681 9.03 26.62 -5.68
N LYS A 682 8.82 25.77 -6.68
CA LYS A 682 7.48 25.29 -7.07
C LYS A 682 6.83 24.43 -5.99
N ILE A 683 7.58 23.59 -5.28
CA ILE A 683 7.07 22.85 -4.10
C ILE A 683 6.51 23.81 -3.05
N ASN A 684 7.19 24.93 -2.76
CA ASN A 684 6.71 25.90 -1.77
C ASN A 684 5.41 26.62 -2.18
N LEU A 685 5.08 26.64 -3.48
CA LEU A 685 3.90 27.29 -4.06
C LEU A 685 2.80 26.29 -4.49
N SER A 686 2.96 24.99 -4.21
CA SER A 686 2.07 23.93 -4.70
C SER A 686 1.14 23.38 -3.60
N GLU A 687 -0.08 23.01 -4.00
CA GLU A 687 -1.01 22.26 -3.16
C GLU A 687 -0.46 20.89 -2.74
N PRO A 688 -0.89 20.32 -1.59
CA PRO A 688 -0.27 19.14 -0.99
C PRO A 688 -0.18 17.91 -1.90
N GLU A 689 -1.15 17.75 -2.81
CA GLU A 689 -1.24 16.62 -3.73
C GLU A 689 -0.27 16.78 -4.93
N ARG A 690 0.19 18.00 -5.23
CA ARG A 690 1.08 18.29 -6.38
C ARG A 690 2.56 18.20 -6.02
N TYR A 691 2.97 18.49 -4.78
CA TYR A 691 4.40 18.42 -4.40
C TYR A 691 4.96 17.00 -4.37
N ILE A 692 4.13 15.96 -4.17
CA ILE A 692 4.61 14.56 -4.09
C ILE A 692 5.29 14.16 -5.41
N ASN A 693 4.72 14.57 -6.54
CA ASN A 693 5.35 14.35 -7.84
C ASN A 693 6.67 15.12 -7.98
N LEU A 694 6.72 16.37 -7.53
CA LEU A 694 7.95 17.19 -7.57
C LEU A 694 9.07 16.63 -6.68
N LEU A 695 8.74 15.99 -5.55
CA LEU A 695 9.71 15.27 -4.73
C LEU A 695 10.18 13.97 -5.38
N HIS A 696 9.33 13.26 -6.13
CA HIS A 696 9.80 12.18 -7.01
C HIS A 696 10.72 12.71 -8.13
N CYS A 697 10.46 13.89 -8.69
CA CYS A 697 11.34 14.53 -9.66
C CYS A 697 12.72 14.90 -9.07
N LEU A 698 12.80 15.38 -7.82
CA LEU A 698 14.09 15.59 -7.14
C LEU A 698 14.85 14.26 -6.92
N ASN A 699 14.14 13.18 -6.57
CA ASN A 699 14.75 11.85 -6.45
C ASN A 699 15.27 11.30 -7.79
N GLU A 700 14.58 11.53 -8.92
CA GLU A 700 15.11 11.18 -10.25
C GLU A 700 16.33 12.04 -10.65
N LEU A 701 16.50 13.23 -10.08
CA LEU A 701 17.70 14.07 -10.19
C LEU A 701 18.82 13.69 -9.18
N ASN A 702 18.62 12.65 -8.35
CA ASN A 702 19.45 12.29 -7.18
C ASN A 702 19.59 13.40 -6.10
N ASP A 703 18.72 14.40 -6.10
CA ASP A 703 18.69 15.42 -5.04
C ASP A 703 17.89 14.92 -3.83
N HIS A 704 18.57 14.19 -2.96
CA HIS A 704 18.00 13.71 -1.69
C HIS A 704 18.10 14.75 -0.57
N SER A 705 18.68 15.93 -0.79
CA SER A 705 19.05 16.89 0.27
C SER A 705 17.90 17.27 1.20
N LEU A 706 16.68 17.54 0.68
CA LEU A 706 15.50 17.83 1.50
C LEU A 706 15.01 16.63 2.33
N VAL A 707 15.23 15.41 1.86
CA VAL A 707 14.84 14.18 2.57
C VAL A 707 15.88 13.85 3.63
N GLU A 708 17.17 13.98 3.31
CA GLU A 708 18.29 13.80 4.23
C GLU A 708 18.29 14.86 5.34
N GLU A 709 18.01 16.14 5.03
CA GLU A 709 17.84 17.22 6.01
C GLU A 709 16.76 16.85 7.04
N ILE A 710 15.58 16.42 6.57
CA ILE A 710 14.46 16.04 7.44
C ILE A 710 14.76 14.76 8.22
N GLN A 711 15.39 13.75 7.61
CA GLN A 711 15.77 12.50 8.28
C GLN A 711 16.80 12.76 9.40
N ASN A 712 17.87 13.49 9.11
CA ASN A 712 18.88 13.89 10.11
C ASN A 712 18.25 14.72 11.25
N HIS A 713 17.23 15.53 10.97
CA HIS A 713 16.46 16.23 12.00
C HIS A 713 15.64 15.27 12.87
N LEU A 714 14.92 14.32 12.26
CA LEU A 714 14.12 13.32 12.99
C LEU A 714 14.97 12.40 13.86
N ASP A 715 16.15 12.00 13.38
CA ASP A 715 17.08 11.11 14.11
C ASP A 715 17.83 11.82 15.24
N SER A 716 17.74 13.15 15.34
CA SER A 716 18.47 13.94 16.35
C SER A 716 17.79 14.02 17.73
N ASP A 717 16.51 13.61 17.82
CA ASP A 717 15.65 13.60 19.03
C ASP A 717 15.64 14.92 19.85
N ARG A 718 15.83 16.05 19.18
CA ARG A 718 15.75 17.41 19.77
C ARG A 718 14.34 18.00 19.62
N ASP A 719 13.94 18.85 20.56
CA ASP A 719 12.64 19.55 20.51
C ASP A 719 12.59 20.47 19.26
N MET A 720 11.69 20.17 18.32
CA MET A 720 11.73 20.70 16.95
C MET A 720 10.98 22.03 16.79
N ASP A 721 11.70 23.12 16.51
CA ASP A 721 11.12 24.43 16.17
C ASP A 721 10.66 24.51 14.70
N THR A 722 9.68 23.68 14.34
CA THR A 722 9.09 23.60 12.98
C THR A 722 8.30 24.83 12.57
N ASN A 723 8.19 25.85 13.43
CA ASN A 723 7.68 27.18 13.06
C ASN A 723 8.56 27.86 12.00
N LYS A 724 9.82 27.43 11.85
CA LYS A 724 10.77 27.92 10.84
C LYS A 724 10.80 27.08 9.56
N TRP A 725 10.03 25.99 9.49
CA TRP A 725 10.03 25.10 8.33
C TRP A 725 9.28 25.70 7.14
N SER A 726 9.97 25.74 6.00
CA SER A 726 9.39 26.00 4.69
C SER A 726 8.31 24.98 4.31
N ALA A 727 7.46 25.33 3.35
CA ALA A 727 6.50 24.39 2.81
C ALA A 727 7.18 23.18 2.12
N ALA A 728 8.41 23.34 1.60
CA ALA A 728 9.22 22.24 1.07
C ALA A 728 9.74 21.27 2.14
N GLN A 729 10.13 21.75 3.32
CA GLN A 729 10.49 20.89 4.47
C GLN A 729 9.27 20.11 4.99
N TRP A 730 8.11 20.77 5.10
CA TRP A 730 6.85 20.10 5.43
C TRP A 730 6.42 19.07 4.37
N ALA A 731 6.59 19.40 3.08
CA ALA A 731 6.34 18.50 1.97
C ALA A 731 7.25 17.26 2.01
N ALA A 732 8.54 17.46 2.28
CA ALA A 732 9.52 16.39 2.43
C ALA A 732 9.20 15.48 3.64
N LEU A 733 8.74 16.03 4.77
CA LEU A 733 8.25 15.21 5.91
C LEU A 733 7.01 14.40 5.53
N VAL A 734 6.00 14.99 4.90
CA VAL A 734 4.78 14.27 4.49
C VAL A 734 5.10 13.19 3.46
N PHE A 735 5.99 13.50 2.51
CA PHE A 735 6.54 12.52 1.58
C PHE A 735 7.23 11.39 2.34
N LEU A 736 8.14 11.66 3.28
CA LEU A 736 8.85 10.65 4.08
C LEU A 736 7.86 9.76 4.86
N LEU A 737 6.82 10.33 5.46
CA LEU A 737 5.77 9.58 6.18
C LEU A 737 4.95 8.68 5.23
N LEU A 738 4.50 9.20 4.08
CA LEU A 738 3.80 8.42 3.04
C LEU A 738 4.74 7.44 2.32
N THR A 739 6.06 7.68 2.37
CA THR A 739 7.11 6.88 1.74
C THR A 739 7.90 5.99 2.71
N SER A 740 7.45 5.83 3.96
CA SER A 740 8.02 4.83 4.87
C SER A 740 7.67 3.39 4.43
N PRO A 741 8.61 2.41 4.43
CA PRO A 741 8.33 1.00 4.07
C PRO A 741 7.28 0.36 4.97
N GLU A 742 7.23 0.80 6.22
CA GLU A 742 6.14 0.59 7.15
C GLU A 742 5.31 1.87 7.20
N LYS A 743 4.07 1.83 6.69
CA LYS A 743 3.13 2.96 6.84
C LYS A 743 3.11 3.38 8.32
N PRO A 744 3.10 4.68 8.66
CA PRO A 744 2.95 5.12 10.04
C PRO A 744 1.62 4.59 10.58
N GLU A 745 1.66 3.54 11.41
CA GLU A 745 0.49 3.04 12.13
C GLU A 745 -0.08 4.15 13.02
N GLU A 746 0.80 4.99 13.57
CA GLU A 746 0.46 6.16 14.38
C GLU A 746 1.22 7.42 13.96
N ILE A 747 0.50 8.54 13.87
CA ILE A 747 1.07 9.89 13.76
C ILE A 747 0.79 10.63 15.07
N THR A 748 1.84 11.08 15.73
CA THR A 748 1.76 11.92 16.93
C THR A 748 2.12 13.36 16.56
N LEU A 749 1.12 14.24 16.48
CA LEU A 749 1.30 15.63 15.99
C LEU A 749 2.37 16.38 16.78
N LYS A 750 2.37 16.26 18.11
CA LYS A 750 3.37 16.92 18.99
C LYS A 750 4.84 16.50 18.78
N LYS A 751 5.14 15.46 17.99
CA LYS A 751 6.51 15.17 17.52
C LYS A 751 6.99 16.16 16.44
N TYR A 752 6.04 16.76 15.72
CA TYR A 752 6.30 17.62 14.56
C TYR A 752 5.84 19.06 14.79
N SER A 753 4.75 19.31 15.52
CA SER A 753 4.28 20.65 15.88
C SER A 753 3.27 20.60 17.02
N ARG A 754 3.20 21.66 17.83
CA ARG A 754 2.13 21.86 18.85
C ARG A 754 1.19 23.00 18.46
N LYS A 755 0.86 23.09 17.16
CA LYS A 755 0.01 24.10 16.52
C LYS A 755 -0.84 23.52 15.39
N GLN A 756 -1.96 24.20 15.12
CA GLN A 756 -2.90 23.88 14.04
C GLN A 756 -2.31 23.97 12.61
N GLU A 757 -1.25 24.76 12.39
CA GLU A 757 -0.58 24.84 11.08
C GLU A 757 0.12 23.53 10.71
N GLY A 758 0.83 22.92 11.66
CA GLY A 758 1.46 21.61 11.48
C GLY A 758 0.43 20.50 11.24
N LEU A 759 -0.74 20.57 11.89
CA LEU A 759 -1.87 19.70 11.59
C LEU A 759 -2.31 19.85 10.12
N LYS A 760 -2.53 21.08 9.65
CA LYS A 760 -2.91 21.35 8.25
C LYS A 760 -1.89 20.81 7.23
N LYS A 761 -0.59 20.90 7.53
CA LYS A 761 0.45 20.32 6.67
C LYS A 761 0.46 18.78 6.71
N LEU A 762 0.14 18.16 7.85
CA LEU A 762 0.14 16.70 8.03
C LEU A 762 -1.17 15.99 7.63
N LEU A 763 -2.23 16.70 7.22
CA LEU A 763 -3.51 16.11 6.79
C LEU A 763 -3.38 14.94 5.80
N PRO A 764 -2.51 14.98 4.75
CA PRO A 764 -2.37 13.85 3.82
C PRO A 764 -1.79 12.59 4.48
N ALA A 765 -0.87 12.76 5.43
CA ALA A 765 -0.29 11.65 6.19
C ALA A 765 -1.28 11.09 7.21
N ILE A 766 -2.06 11.96 7.88
CA ILE A 766 -3.09 11.57 8.86
C ILE A 766 -4.24 10.79 8.20
N LYS A 767 -4.62 11.15 6.97
CA LYS A 767 -5.60 10.39 6.17
C LYS A 767 -5.16 8.94 5.89
N ALA A 768 -3.84 8.71 5.83
CA ALA A 768 -3.23 7.43 5.50
C ALA A 768 -2.74 6.59 6.71
N CYS A 769 -2.86 7.11 7.94
CA CYS A 769 -2.49 6.41 9.18
C CYS A 769 -3.70 5.76 9.88
N ARG A 770 -3.44 4.91 10.89
CA ARG A 770 -4.50 4.24 11.68
C ARG A 770 -4.81 4.94 13.00
N SER A 771 -3.81 5.56 13.61
CA SER A 771 -3.91 6.32 14.86
C SER A 771 -3.39 7.74 14.66
N ALA A 772 -4.13 8.73 15.16
CA ALA A 772 -3.73 10.13 15.21
C ALA A 772 -3.78 10.65 16.65
N LYS A 773 -2.60 10.85 17.25
CA LYS A 773 -2.44 11.50 18.55
C LYS A 773 -2.23 12.99 18.33
N LEU A 774 -3.34 13.74 18.36
CA LEU A 774 -3.41 15.19 18.16
C LEU A 774 -3.61 15.94 19.49
N ASN A 775 -3.46 15.26 20.63
CA ASN A 775 -3.69 15.81 21.95
C ASN A 775 -2.56 16.76 22.41
N ASP A 776 -2.88 17.76 23.25
CA ASP A 776 -1.93 18.77 23.73
C ASP A 776 -1.17 19.49 22.58
N CYS A 777 -1.95 20.01 21.62
CA CYS A 777 -1.43 20.58 20.35
C CYS A 777 -2.01 21.97 20.02
N ASN A 778 -2.60 22.67 20.99
CA ASN A 778 -3.25 23.98 20.85
C ASN A 778 -4.27 24.06 19.69
N LEU A 779 -5.02 22.98 19.46
CA LEU A 779 -6.04 22.90 18.42
C LEU A 779 -7.33 23.60 18.84
N THR A 780 -8.09 24.04 17.84
CA THR A 780 -9.33 24.82 17.98
C THR A 780 -10.45 24.25 17.12
N ALA A 781 -11.67 24.78 17.26
CA ALA A 781 -12.84 24.42 16.46
C ALA A 781 -12.62 24.43 14.94
N ASP A 782 -11.65 25.17 14.42
CA ASP A 782 -11.40 25.31 12.98
C ASP A 782 -10.75 24.08 12.34
N CYS A 783 -9.88 23.35 13.05
CA CYS A 783 -9.27 22.13 12.48
C CYS A 783 -10.26 20.95 12.42
N CYS A 784 -11.36 21.01 13.16
CA CYS A 784 -12.39 19.97 13.14
C CYS A 784 -13.09 19.87 11.78
N GLN A 785 -13.08 20.93 10.96
CA GLN A 785 -13.57 20.88 9.58
C GLN A 785 -12.61 20.13 8.64
N ASP A 786 -11.30 20.34 8.82
CA ASP A 786 -10.25 19.62 8.08
C ASP A 786 -10.24 18.12 8.45
N LEU A 787 -10.47 17.80 9.72
CA LEU A 787 -10.59 16.41 10.19
C LEU A 787 -11.91 15.76 9.74
N ALA A 788 -13.02 16.52 9.66
CA ALA A 788 -14.29 16.02 9.15
C ALA A 788 -14.20 15.63 7.66
N SER A 789 -13.45 16.37 6.84
CA SER A 789 -13.25 16.02 5.43
C SER A 789 -12.40 14.76 5.24
N ILE A 790 -11.39 14.55 6.09
CA ILE A 790 -10.65 13.27 6.18
C ILE A 790 -11.60 12.13 6.52
N LEU A 791 -12.34 12.24 7.63
CA LEU A 791 -13.27 11.19 8.10
C LEU A 791 -14.40 10.88 7.10
N SER A 792 -14.75 11.85 6.24
CA SER A 792 -15.73 11.68 5.17
C SER A 792 -15.20 10.94 3.93
N SER A 793 -13.88 10.82 3.78
CA SER A 793 -13.23 10.36 2.54
C SER A 793 -13.14 8.84 2.46
N SER A 794 -13.51 8.27 1.31
CA SER A 794 -13.49 6.81 1.05
C SER A 794 -12.10 6.16 1.16
N SER A 795 -11.02 6.95 1.08
CA SER A 795 -9.62 6.54 1.24
C SER A 795 -9.02 6.81 2.63
N ASN A 796 -9.85 7.08 3.65
CA ASN A 796 -9.42 7.21 5.05
C ASN A 796 -9.08 5.84 5.69
N GLU A 797 -7.93 5.73 6.37
CA GLU A 797 -7.55 4.57 7.20
C GLU A 797 -7.69 4.80 8.72
N LEU A 798 -8.11 6.00 9.16
CA LEU A 798 -8.08 6.40 10.56
C LEU A 798 -9.11 5.64 11.41
N ASN A 799 -8.62 4.80 12.32
CA ASN A 799 -9.39 4.04 13.30
C ASN A 799 -9.39 4.69 14.70
N HIS A 800 -8.34 5.43 15.07
CA HIS A 800 -8.20 6.01 16.40
C HIS A 800 -7.80 7.48 16.32
N LEU A 801 -8.59 8.37 16.95
CA LEU A 801 -8.36 9.81 16.96
C LEU A 801 -8.38 10.31 18.41
N ASN A 802 -7.21 10.73 18.90
CA ASN A 802 -7.08 11.37 20.21
C ASN A 802 -6.91 12.87 20.02
N LEU A 803 -7.95 13.62 20.34
CA LEU A 803 -8.07 15.08 20.18
C LEU A 803 -8.09 15.83 21.53
N SER A 804 -8.01 15.09 22.64
CA SER A 804 -8.00 15.57 24.02
C SER A 804 -7.02 16.72 24.32
N ASP A 805 -7.23 17.46 25.40
CA ASP A 805 -6.35 18.55 25.83
C ASP A 805 -6.16 19.63 24.74
N ASN A 806 -7.27 20.02 24.09
CA ASN A 806 -7.32 21.05 23.04
C ASN A 806 -8.64 21.82 23.11
N LYS A 807 -8.64 23.12 22.80
CA LYS A 807 -9.80 24.02 22.98
C LYS A 807 -10.77 23.95 21.80
N LEU A 808 -11.35 22.77 21.58
CA LEU A 808 -12.21 22.49 20.43
C LEU A 808 -13.60 23.12 20.57
N GLN A 809 -14.14 23.14 21.79
CA GLN A 809 -15.49 23.63 22.11
C GLN A 809 -16.61 22.90 21.35
N ASP A 810 -17.86 23.19 21.69
CA ASP A 810 -19.03 22.55 21.05
C ASP A 810 -19.08 22.75 19.53
N LEU A 811 -18.59 23.89 19.03
CA LEU A 811 -18.51 24.18 17.59
C LEU A 811 -17.54 23.24 16.86
N GLY A 812 -16.41 22.89 17.49
CA GLY A 812 -15.47 21.92 16.94
C GLY A 812 -16.10 20.54 16.81
N ILE A 813 -16.79 20.08 17.85
CA ILE A 813 -17.48 18.78 17.83
C ILE A 813 -18.61 18.77 16.81
N LYS A 814 -19.40 19.84 16.70
CA LYS A 814 -20.44 19.99 15.67
C LYS A 814 -19.89 19.86 14.25
N ARG A 815 -18.72 20.46 13.96
CA ARG A 815 -18.02 20.30 12.68
C ARG A 815 -17.52 18.87 12.50
N LEU A 816 -16.83 18.30 13.50
CA LEU A 816 -16.30 16.93 13.46
C LEU A 816 -17.39 15.87 13.21
N CYS A 817 -18.57 16.06 13.80
CA CYS A 817 -19.73 15.19 13.64
C CYS A 817 -20.21 15.08 12.19
N THR A 818 -19.99 16.09 11.34
CA THR A 818 -20.32 15.99 9.90
C THR A 818 -19.54 14.87 9.21
N GLY A 819 -18.27 14.67 9.60
CA GLY A 819 -17.43 13.57 9.11
C GLY A 819 -17.74 12.23 9.79
N LEU A 820 -18.00 12.23 11.10
CA LEU A 820 -18.38 11.02 11.85
C LEU A 820 -19.72 10.41 11.40
N GLN A 821 -20.61 11.23 10.83
CA GLN A 821 -21.89 10.79 10.26
C GLN A 821 -21.77 10.20 8.84
N SER A 822 -20.60 10.30 8.19
CA SER A 822 -20.37 9.76 6.84
C SER A 822 -20.35 8.22 6.85
N PRO A 823 -20.94 7.53 5.85
CA PRO A 823 -20.81 6.08 5.71
C PRO A 823 -19.37 5.62 5.42
N ASN A 824 -18.47 6.54 5.05
CA ASN A 824 -17.04 6.26 4.87
C ASN A 824 -16.25 6.29 6.20
N CYS A 825 -16.86 6.70 7.32
CA CYS A 825 -16.16 6.86 8.58
C CYS A 825 -15.86 5.50 9.24
N ARG A 826 -14.58 5.17 9.40
CA ARG A 826 -14.09 3.90 9.99
C ARG A 826 -13.63 4.04 11.45
N LEU A 827 -13.90 5.18 12.07
CA LEU A 827 -13.33 5.55 13.37
C LEU A 827 -13.91 4.67 14.50
N LYS A 828 -13.03 3.98 15.23
CA LYS A 828 -13.35 3.11 16.36
C LYS A 828 -13.08 3.75 17.72
N THR A 829 -12.02 4.55 17.86
CA THR A 829 -11.72 5.31 19.08
C THR A 829 -11.78 6.80 18.82
N LEU A 830 -12.55 7.53 19.62
CA LEU A 830 -12.55 8.99 19.69
C LEU A 830 -12.34 9.44 21.13
N ARG A 831 -11.25 10.17 21.40
CA ARG A 831 -10.97 10.76 22.72
C ARG A 831 -10.97 12.28 22.64
N LEU A 832 -11.77 12.89 23.51
CA LEU A 832 -12.09 14.31 23.57
C LEU A 832 -12.06 14.81 25.03
N ASN A 833 -11.24 14.18 25.89
CA ASN A 833 -11.13 14.58 27.29
C ASN A 833 -10.53 15.99 27.41
N ARG A 834 -11.02 16.85 28.31
CA ARG A 834 -10.51 18.23 28.48
C ARG A 834 -10.51 19.01 27.16
N CYS A 835 -11.68 19.16 26.55
CA CYS A 835 -11.86 19.82 25.24
C CYS A 835 -12.76 21.09 25.25
N ASP A 836 -13.05 21.63 26.44
CA ASP A 836 -13.97 22.75 26.67
C ASP A 836 -15.40 22.47 26.14
N LEU A 837 -15.87 21.21 26.28
CA LEU A 837 -17.18 20.77 25.78
C LEU A 837 -18.31 20.94 26.80
N THR A 838 -19.53 21.10 26.29
CA THR A 838 -20.75 21.16 27.11
C THR A 838 -21.85 20.22 26.58
N LYS A 839 -22.97 20.14 27.31
CA LYS A 839 -24.26 19.57 26.85
C LYS A 839 -24.68 19.96 25.42
N SER A 840 -24.23 21.09 24.90
CA SER A 840 -24.60 21.58 23.57
C SER A 840 -24.15 20.64 22.45
N CYS A 841 -22.96 20.05 22.52
CA CYS A 841 -22.48 19.11 21.50
C CYS A 841 -23.08 17.69 21.59
N CYS A 842 -23.78 17.37 22.69
CA CYS A 842 -24.27 16.03 22.96
C CYS A 842 -25.39 15.58 21.99
N LYS A 843 -26.14 16.53 21.43
CA LYS A 843 -27.17 16.24 20.41
C LYS A 843 -26.54 15.71 19.12
N GLU A 844 -25.51 16.37 18.61
CA GLU A 844 -24.78 15.96 17.40
C GLU A 844 -24.03 14.63 17.60
N LEU A 845 -23.46 14.39 18.80
CA LEU A 845 -22.85 13.10 19.16
C LEU A 845 -23.87 11.96 19.27
N ALA A 846 -25.07 12.20 19.82
CA ALA A 846 -26.13 11.20 19.88
C ALA A 846 -26.58 10.76 18.46
N LEU A 847 -26.58 11.68 17.49
CA LEU A 847 -26.86 11.40 16.07
C LEU A 847 -25.73 10.62 15.36
N VAL A 848 -24.51 10.61 15.90
CA VAL A 848 -23.43 9.69 15.47
C VAL A 848 -23.63 8.31 16.07
N LEU A 849 -23.86 8.24 17.39
CA LEU A 849 -24.00 7.00 18.14
C LEU A 849 -25.20 6.15 17.68
N GLY A 850 -26.34 6.79 17.38
CA GLY A 850 -27.56 6.12 16.94
C GLY A 850 -27.60 5.70 15.44
N ARG A 851 -26.49 5.81 14.68
CA ARG A 851 -26.44 5.37 13.28
C ARG A 851 -25.86 3.95 13.16
N PRO A 852 -26.56 2.98 12.53
CA PRO A 852 -26.00 1.64 12.27
C PRO A 852 -24.71 1.63 11.44
N THR A 853 -24.46 2.68 10.65
CA THR A 853 -23.21 2.86 9.89
C THR A 853 -22.02 3.32 10.73
N SER A 854 -22.24 3.78 11.97
CA SER A 854 -21.16 4.17 12.88
C SER A 854 -20.41 2.94 13.37
N ASP A 855 -19.08 2.94 13.27
CA ASP A 855 -18.22 1.87 13.79
C ASP A 855 -17.53 2.20 15.12
N LEU A 856 -17.89 3.34 15.73
CA LEU A 856 -17.32 3.82 16.97
C LEU A 856 -17.53 2.83 18.13
N ARG A 857 -16.43 2.45 18.79
CA ARG A 857 -16.36 1.50 19.92
C ARG A 857 -15.96 2.16 21.22
N GLU A 858 -15.03 3.10 21.18
CA GLU A 858 -14.53 3.83 22.35
C GLU A 858 -14.81 5.33 22.18
N LEU A 859 -15.55 5.91 23.14
CA LEU A 859 -15.79 7.35 23.25
C LEU A 859 -15.39 7.84 24.66
N ASP A 860 -14.45 8.78 24.71
CA ASP A 860 -14.00 9.40 25.96
C ASP A 860 -14.30 10.90 25.96
N LEU A 861 -15.22 11.32 26.82
CA LEU A 861 -15.67 12.72 26.99
C LEU A 861 -15.21 13.30 28.34
N SER A 862 -14.31 12.63 29.07
CA SER A 862 -14.02 12.94 30.47
C SER A 862 -13.47 14.36 30.72
N ASP A 863 -13.74 14.94 31.90
CA ASP A 863 -13.26 16.25 32.35
C ASP A 863 -13.71 17.37 31.37
N ASN A 864 -15.02 17.37 31.07
CA ASN A 864 -15.80 18.33 30.29
C ASN A 864 -17.18 18.57 30.97
N ASN A 865 -17.83 19.72 30.76
CA ASN A 865 -19.08 20.06 31.46
C ASN A 865 -20.34 19.50 30.75
N ILE A 866 -20.45 18.17 30.68
CA ILE A 866 -21.54 17.47 29.98
C ILE A 866 -22.87 17.60 30.73
N GLU A 867 -22.88 17.48 32.06
CA GLU A 867 -24.07 17.50 32.92
C GLU A 867 -25.12 16.41 32.62
N ASP A 868 -26.08 16.21 33.54
CA ASP A 868 -27.20 15.27 33.36
C ASP A 868 -28.01 15.49 32.07
N SER A 869 -28.09 16.75 31.62
CA SER A 869 -28.83 17.11 30.40
C SER A 869 -28.06 16.83 29.10
N GLY A 870 -26.72 16.82 29.14
CA GLY A 870 -25.91 16.26 28.04
C GLY A 870 -26.01 14.73 28.02
N VAL A 871 -26.02 14.10 29.20
CA VAL A 871 -26.22 12.65 29.35
C VAL A 871 -27.60 12.21 28.84
N GLU A 872 -28.67 12.97 29.11
CA GLU A 872 -30.01 12.72 28.56
C GLU A 872 -30.01 12.66 27.02
N LEU A 873 -29.27 13.57 26.38
CA LEU A 873 -29.14 13.62 24.92
C LEU A 873 -28.34 12.42 24.39
N LEU A 874 -27.19 12.11 24.99
CA LEU A 874 -26.35 10.97 24.60
C LEU A 874 -27.09 9.63 24.77
N SER A 875 -27.87 9.48 25.84
CA SER A 875 -28.65 8.27 26.16
C SER A 875 -29.61 7.89 25.03
N LYS A 876 -30.17 8.87 24.30
CA LYS A 876 -31.06 8.66 23.14
C LYS A 876 -30.33 8.09 21.92
N GLY A 877 -29.02 8.30 21.80
CA GLY A 877 -28.16 7.66 20.80
C GLY A 877 -27.65 6.28 21.25
N LEU A 878 -27.27 6.16 22.51
CA LEU A 878 -26.71 4.94 23.12
C LEU A 878 -27.74 3.79 23.22
N GLY A 879 -28.98 4.10 23.60
CA GLY A 879 -30.08 3.14 23.71
C GLY A 879 -30.66 2.65 22.37
N ASN A 880 -30.08 3.05 21.24
CA ASN A 880 -30.46 2.52 19.93
C ASN A 880 -29.69 1.21 19.68
N VAL A 881 -30.40 0.14 19.30
CA VAL A 881 -29.83 -1.19 18.99
C VAL A 881 -28.74 -1.14 17.89
N GLY A 882 -28.77 -0.13 17.02
CA GLY A 882 -27.71 0.12 16.04
C GLY A 882 -26.41 0.71 16.60
N CYS A 883 -26.37 1.10 17.88
CA CYS A 883 -25.20 1.69 18.53
C CYS A 883 -24.22 0.60 18.99
N LYS A 884 -23.01 0.60 18.41
CA LYS A 884 -21.97 -0.40 18.62
C LYS A 884 -20.95 -0.02 19.72
N LEU A 885 -21.28 0.93 20.61
CA LEU A 885 -20.29 1.47 21.55
C LEU A 885 -19.97 0.46 22.66
N GLU A 886 -18.68 0.13 22.79
CA GLU A 886 -18.14 -0.89 23.70
C GLU A 886 -17.49 -0.27 24.97
N THR A 887 -17.00 0.96 24.88
CA THR A 887 -16.33 1.69 25.96
C THR A 887 -16.81 3.12 25.99
N PHE A 888 -17.32 3.57 27.14
CA PHE A 888 -17.79 4.94 27.32
C PHE A 888 -17.26 5.55 28.62
N ARG A 889 -16.61 6.72 28.51
CA ARG A 889 -16.05 7.43 29.67
C ARG A 889 -16.59 8.85 29.78
N LEU A 890 -17.14 9.12 30.96
CA LEU A 890 -17.73 10.38 31.40
C LEU A 890 -17.19 10.74 32.80
N SER A 891 -15.93 10.44 33.10
CA SER A 891 -15.33 10.84 34.38
C SER A 891 -15.27 12.37 34.47
N PHE A 892 -15.48 12.95 35.66
CA PHE A 892 -15.46 14.41 35.87
C PHE A 892 -16.43 15.19 34.94
N CYS A 893 -17.65 14.71 34.74
CA CYS A 893 -18.62 15.29 33.78
C CYS A 893 -19.80 16.03 34.43
N ASN A 894 -19.73 16.31 35.73
CA ASN A 894 -20.80 16.93 36.53
C ASN A 894 -22.14 16.16 36.46
N ILE A 895 -22.06 14.84 36.50
CA ILE A 895 -23.20 13.92 36.46
C ILE A 895 -23.71 13.66 37.89
N THR A 896 -25.03 13.55 38.05
CA THR A 896 -25.72 13.20 39.29
C THR A 896 -26.50 11.87 39.14
N GLU A 897 -27.20 11.45 40.19
CA GLU A 897 -28.22 10.39 40.14
C GLU A 897 -29.17 10.53 38.93
N LYS A 898 -29.53 11.75 38.53
CA LYS A 898 -30.43 11.97 37.40
C LYS A 898 -29.81 11.52 36.08
N GLY A 899 -28.54 11.84 35.84
CA GLY A 899 -27.80 11.34 34.68
C GLY A 899 -27.61 9.83 34.70
N CYS A 900 -27.43 9.23 35.88
CA CYS A 900 -27.44 7.76 36.02
C CYS A 900 -28.76 7.14 35.54
N SER A 901 -29.92 7.71 35.88
CA SER A 901 -31.21 7.16 35.46
C SER A 901 -31.41 7.18 33.93
N PHE A 902 -30.87 8.19 33.23
CA PHE A 902 -30.87 8.23 31.77
C PHE A 902 -29.95 7.17 31.15
N LEU A 903 -28.75 6.99 31.70
CA LEU A 903 -27.83 5.94 31.24
C LEU A 903 -28.37 4.53 31.52
N ALA A 904 -28.99 4.32 32.67
CA ALA A 904 -29.68 3.08 33.03
C ALA A 904 -30.75 2.73 31.98
N SER A 905 -31.56 3.70 31.55
CA SER A 905 -32.53 3.51 30.47
C SER A 905 -31.87 3.17 29.13
N ALA A 906 -30.71 3.75 28.81
CA ALA A 906 -29.98 3.44 27.58
C ALA A 906 -29.37 2.02 27.61
N VAL A 907 -28.79 1.61 28.74
CA VAL A 907 -28.25 0.25 28.95
C VAL A 907 -29.35 -0.79 28.83
N LYS A 908 -30.50 -0.61 29.49
CA LYS A 908 -31.68 -1.49 29.35
C LYS A 908 -32.20 -1.59 27.91
N SER A 909 -32.02 -0.55 27.10
CA SER A 909 -32.47 -0.52 25.69
C SER A 909 -31.48 -1.15 24.71
N ASN A 910 -30.18 -1.22 25.07
CA ASN A 910 -29.11 -1.75 24.21
C ASN A 910 -28.00 -2.42 25.07
N PRO A 911 -28.26 -3.59 25.68
CA PRO A 911 -27.36 -4.17 26.68
C PRO A 911 -26.21 -5.01 26.10
N SER A 912 -26.29 -5.45 24.84
CA SER A 912 -25.38 -6.50 24.31
C SER A 912 -23.96 -6.06 24.00
N ASN A 913 -23.69 -4.74 23.98
CA ASN A 913 -22.47 -4.19 23.36
C ASN A 913 -21.48 -3.57 24.35
N TRP A 914 -21.88 -3.28 25.59
CA TRP A 914 -21.03 -2.52 26.53
C TRP A 914 -20.00 -3.42 27.24
N SER A 915 -18.77 -2.91 27.40
CA SER A 915 -17.67 -3.63 28.07
C SER A 915 -16.94 -2.80 29.15
N GLU A 916 -16.83 -1.48 28.98
CA GLU A 916 -16.28 -0.56 30.00
C GLU A 916 -17.14 0.71 30.12
N LEU A 917 -17.56 1.02 31.35
CA LEU A 917 -18.25 2.27 31.69
C LEU A 917 -17.50 2.99 32.83
N ASP A 918 -16.99 4.19 32.54
CA ASP A 918 -16.30 5.02 33.52
C ASP A 918 -17.11 6.28 33.86
N LEU A 919 -17.78 6.23 35.00
CA LEU A 919 -18.51 7.34 35.64
C LEU A 919 -17.76 7.89 36.87
N SER A 920 -16.50 7.49 37.10
CA SER A 920 -15.76 7.86 38.31
C SER A 920 -15.61 9.37 38.46
N TYR A 921 -15.61 9.83 39.72
CA TYR A 921 -15.50 11.23 40.12
C TYR A 921 -16.65 12.12 39.60
N ASN A 922 -17.88 11.62 39.73
CA ASN A 922 -19.12 12.35 39.56
C ASN A 922 -19.97 12.28 40.86
N HIS A 923 -21.10 12.98 40.90
CA HIS A 923 -21.99 13.09 42.06
C HIS A 923 -23.13 12.06 42.01
N LEU A 924 -22.81 10.81 41.66
CA LEU A 924 -23.78 9.76 41.32
C LEU A 924 -24.73 9.43 42.49
N GLY A 925 -24.23 9.42 43.72
CA GLY A 925 -24.93 8.90 44.90
C GLY A 925 -25.09 7.37 44.89
N GLU A 926 -25.43 6.78 46.03
CA GLU A 926 -25.71 5.32 46.10
C GLU A 926 -26.88 4.93 45.20
N SER A 927 -27.90 5.78 45.13
CA SER A 927 -29.06 5.68 44.25
C SER A 927 -28.68 5.67 42.77
N GLY A 928 -27.83 6.60 42.32
CA GLY A 928 -27.36 6.62 40.92
C GLY A 928 -26.46 5.43 40.57
N VAL A 929 -25.63 4.96 41.50
CA VAL A 929 -24.86 3.72 41.31
C VAL A 929 -25.81 2.52 41.21
N ARG A 930 -26.80 2.41 42.09
CA ARG A 930 -27.82 1.35 42.06
C ARG A 930 -28.58 1.33 40.74
N HIS A 931 -29.06 2.48 40.26
CA HIS A 931 -29.72 2.58 38.94
C HIS A 931 -28.89 1.99 37.78
N ILE A 932 -27.55 2.11 37.83
CA ILE A 932 -26.66 1.50 36.84
C ILE A 932 -26.50 0.00 37.06
N CYS A 933 -26.29 -0.46 38.31
CA CYS A 933 -26.19 -1.88 38.65
C CYS A 933 -27.46 -2.65 38.26
N ASP A 934 -28.62 -2.18 38.70
CA ASP A 934 -29.93 -2.78 38.40
C ASP A 934 -30.16 -2.88 36.87
N ALA A 935 -29.74 -1.87 36.10
CA ALA A 935 -29.84 -1.86 34.65
C ALA A 935 -28.92 -2.87 33.94
N LEU A 936 -27.75 -3.15 34.51
CA LEU A 936 -26.82 -4.15 33.99
C LEU A 936 -27.31 -5.58 34.27
N GLU A 937 -27.86 -5.82 35.47
CA GLU A 937 -28.46 -7.09 35.86
C GLU A 937 -29.73 -7.39 35.04
N GLU A 938 -30.68 -6.45 34.96
CA GLU A 938 -31.90 -6.59 34.14
C GLU A 938 -31.57 -6.79 32.65
N GLY A 939 -30.60 -6.02 32.13
CA GLY A 939 -30.17 -6.09 30.74
C GLY A 939 -29.35 -7.34 30.38
N ARG A 940 -28.86 -8.10 31.39
CA ARG A 940 -27.86 -9.18 31.22
C ARG A 940 -26.58 -8.69 30.53
N CYS A 941 -26.13 -7.49 30.90
CA CYS A 941 -24.96 -6.83 30.31
C CYS A 941 -23.68 -7.19 31.07
N GLU A 942 -22.83 -8.04 30.49
CA GLU A 942 -21.53 -8.41 31.07
C GLU A 942 -20.47 -7.31 30.89
N LEU A 943 -20.59 -6.23 31.68
CA LEU A 943 -19.51 -5.24 31.80
C LEU A 943 -18.27 -5.88 32.41
N ASN A 944 -17.19 -5.99 31.61
CA ASN A 944 -15.86 -6.34 32.11
C ASN A 944 -15.34 -5.33 33.17
N LYS A 945 -15.82 -4.08 33.13
CA LYS A 945 -15.27 -2.99 33.95
C LYS A 945 -16.25 -1.82 34.14
N LEU A 946 -16.92 -1.78 35.29
CA LEU A 946 -17.63 -0.58 35.78
C LEU A 946 -16.71 0.22 36.72
N ARG A 947 -16.71 1.55 36.60
CA ARG A 947 -16.05 2.48 37.54
C ARG A 947 -17.02 3.58 37.95
N VAL A 948 -17.20 3.76 39.26
CA VAL A 948 -18.16 4.72 39.83
C VAL A 948 -17.57 5.59 40.94
N ASP A 949 -16.29 5.42 41.28
CA ASP A 949 -15.59 5.97 42.46
C ASP A 949 -15.94 7.46 42.76
N HIS A 950 -16.79 7.70 43.75
CA HIS A 950 -17.44 8.99 43.99
C HIS A 950 -16.79 9.77 45.15
N ARG A 951 -15.46 9.96 45.11
CA ARG A 951 -14.70 10.81 46.06
C ARG A 951 -14.91 12.31 45.81
N ALA A 952 -16.17 12.74 45.85
CA ALA A 952 -16.64 14.07 45.43
C ALA A 952 -16.05 15.24 46.23
N GLU A 953 -15.74 15.06 47.51
CA GLU A 953 -15.29 16.14 48.41
C GLU A 953 -13.94 16.77 48.01
N HIS A 954 -13.09 16.06 47.26
CA HIS A 954 -11.89 16.65 46.68
C HIS A 954 -12.19 17.48 45.42
N TRP A 955 -13.30 17.22 44.71
CA TRP A 955 -13.50 17.66 43.33
C TRP A 955 -14.37 18.90 43.09
N PHE A 956 -15.08 19.40 44.10
CA PHE A 956 -15.61 20.78 44.09
C PHE A 956 -14.49 21.87 44.12
N LYS A 957 -13.23 21.48 43.91
CA LYS A 957 -12.02 22.31 43.98
C LYS A 957 -11.35 22.34 42.60
N PRO A 958 -11.57 23.38 41.76
CA PRO A 958 -11.06 23.40 40.39
C PRO A 958 -9.52 23.43 40.34
N GLY A 959 -8.96 22.82 39.29
CA GLY A 959 -7.51 22.72 39.08
C GLY A 959 -6.84 21.70 40.00
N LEU A 960 -5.55 21.91 40.31
CA LEU A 960 -4.72 20.94 41.04
C LEU A 960 -5.19 20.66 42.48
N ARG A 961 -6.04 21.55 43.04
CA ARG A 961 -6.72 21.34 44.34
C ARG A 961 -7.59 20.08 44.38
N LYS A 962 -7.94 19.51 43.22
CA LYS A 962 -8.62 18.22 43.12
C LYS A 962 -7.83 17.03 43.66
N TYR A 963 -6.55 17.23 44.00
CA TYR A 963 -5.66 16.24 44.61
C TYR A 963 -5.20 16.60 46.04
N VAL A 964 -5.93 17.45 46.77
CA VAL A 964 -5.57 17.85 48.15
C VAL A 964 -5.36 16.62 49.04
N CYS A 965 -4.16 16.52 49.60
CA CYS A 965 -3.80 15.58 50.68
C CYS A 965 -3.62 16.34 52.00
N GLU A 966 -4.01 15.72 53.11
CA GLU A 966 -3.62 16.19 54.43
C GLU A 966 -2.20 15.71 54.76
N LEU A 967 -1.46 16.50 55.54
CA LEU A 967 -0.08 16.24 55.94
C LEU A 967 0.10 16.55 57.42
N THR A 968 0.87 15.72 58.10
CA THR A 968 1.18 15.82 59.53
C THR A 968 2.69 15.94 59.71
N ILE A 969 3.15 16.98 60.37
CA ILE A 969 4.58 17.21 60.57
C ILE A 969 5.13 16.21 61.60
N ASP A 970 6.29 15.61 61.30
CA ASP A 970 6.88 14.61 62.20
C ASP A 970 7.83 15.22 63.22
N LEU A 971 7.32 15.40 64.43
CA LEU A 971 8.08 15.81 65.60
C LEU A 971 9.26 14.88 65.93
N ASN A 972 9.29 13.63 65.46
CA ASN A 972 10.47 12.76 65.63
C ASN A 972 11.64 13.15 64.72
N THR A 973 11.37 13.66 63.51
CA THR A 973 12.40 14.16 62.59
C THR A 973 12.86 15.58 62.90
N ALA A 974 12.01 16.41 63.52
CA ALA A 974 12.22 17.86 63.67
C ALA A 974 13.54 18.25 64.36
N HIS A 975 14.35 19.07 63.70
CA HIS A 975 15.57 19.62 64.30
C HIS A 975 15.29 20.42 65.59
N LYS A 976 16.13 20.30 66.63
CA LYS A 976 15.88 20.92 67.96
C LYS A 976 15.76 22.45 67.93
N SER A 977 16.28 23.14 66.91
CA SER A 977 16.08 24.61 66.75
C SER A 977 14.78 25.01 66.03
N LEU A 978 13.96 24.06 65.60
CA LEU A 978 12.60 24.34 65.11
C LEU A 978 11.60 24.19 66.26
N VAL A 979 10.57 25.03 66.27
CA VAL A 979 9.40 24.85 67.14
C VAL A 979 8.15 24.61 66.29
N LEU A 980 7.42 23.54 66.61
CA LEU A 980 6.09 23.28 66.09
C LEU A 980 5.03 24.04 66.89
N SER A 981 3.98 24.45 66.20
CA SER A 981 2.87 25.26 66.73
C SER A 981 1.64 25.06 65.86
N ASP A 982 0.48 25.55 66.32
CA ASP A 982 -0.76 25.57 65.51
C ASP A 982 -1.19 24.14 65.09
N GLU A 983 -1.45 23.28 66.08
CA GLU A 983 -1.73 21.84 65.92
C GLU A 983 -0.63 21.07 65.16
N ASP A 984 0.63 21.40 65.43
CA ASP A 984 1.81 20.92 64.70
C ASP A 984 1.82 21.24 63.19
N ARG A 985 0.95 22.16 62.72
CA ARG A 985 0.86 22.57 61.30
C ARG A 985 1.77 23.74 60.94
N LYS A 986 2.33 24.49 61.91
CA LYS A 986 3.26 25.61 61.69
C LYS A 986 4.63 25.37 62.31
N VAL A 987 5.64 25.29 61.45
CA VAL A 987 7.08 25.21 61.79
C VAL A 987 7.66 26.62 61.84
N SER A 988 8.41 26.96 62.89
CA SER A 988 9.14 28.23 62.95
C SER A 988 10.53 28.11 63.57
N GLN A 989 11.42 29.06 63.28
CA GLN A 989 12.77 29.09 63.83
C GLN A 989 12.73 29.54 65.30
N ALA A 990 13.03 28.63 66.23
CA ALA A 990 13.12 28.93 67.65
C ALA A 990 14.39 29.73 67.98
N SER A 991 14.32 30.54 69.04
CA SER A 991 15.46 31.32 69.59
C SER A 991 16.30 30.55 70.60
N LYS A 992 15.86 29.36 71.01
CA LYS A 992 16.54 28.39 71.87
C LYS A 992 16.19 26.98 71.38
N GLU A 993 17.04 26.01 71.65
CA GLU A 993 16.72 24.61 71.37
C GLU A 993 15.50 24.15 72.19
N GLN A 994 14.64 23.37 71.55
CA GLN A 994 13.47 22.76 72.13
C GLN A 994 13.84 21.45 72.84
N PRO A 995 13.20 21.11 73.98
CA PRO A 995 13.50 19.92 74.78
C PRO A 995 12.92 18.63 74.14
N TYR A 996 13.12 18.44 72.84
CA TYR A 996 12.65 17.26 72.12
C TYR A 996 13.54 16.04 72.43
N PRO A 997 12.97 14.87 72.76
CA PRO A 997 13.72 13.64 72.96
C PRO A 997 14.58 13.28 71.75
N ASP A 998 15.78 12.74 71.99
CA ASP A 998 16.64 12.27 70.90
C ASP A 998 16.04 11.06 70.18
N HIS A 999 16.15 11.07 68.86
CA HIS A 999 15.57 10.06 67.95
C HIS A 999 16.58 9.73 66.85
N SER A 1000 16.54 8.49 66.34
CA SER A 1000 17.38 8.05 65.20
C SER A 1000 17.21 8.99 64.02
N ASP A 1001 15.98 9.38 63.74
CA ASP A 1001 15.62 10.08 62.50
C ASP A 1001 15.56 11.60 62.66
N ARG A 1002 15.90 12.13 63.86
CA ARG A 1002 15.94 13.56 64.13
C ARG A 1002 17.08 14.24 63.38
N PHE A 1003 16.80 15.28 62.59
CA PHE A 1003 17.85 16.14 62.04
C PHE A 1003 18.65 16.79 63.17
N ASP A 1004 19.98 16.74 63.11
CA ASP A 1004 20.89 17.13 64.20
C ASP A 1004 21.69 18.42 63.96
N TYR A 1005 21.81 18.87 62.71
CA TYR A 1005 22.60 20.04 62.31
C TYR A 1005 21.84 21.01 61.39
N TRP A 1006 21.09 20.48 60.42
CA TRP A 1006 20.30 21.31 59.51
C TRP A 1006 18.87 21.51 60.05
N PRO A 1007 18.34 22.75 60.11
CA PRO A 1007 17.01 23.05 60.68
C PRO A 1007 15.85 22.60 59.77
N GLN A 1008 15.65 21.29 59.68
CA GLN A 1008 14.71 20.61 58.79
C GLN A 1008 13.71 19.74 59.57
N VAL A 1009 12.59 19.42 58.92
CA VAL A 1009 11.56 18.49 59.42
C VAL A 1009 10.80 17.85 58.24
N LEU A 1010 10.45 16.57 58.35
CA LEU A 1010 9.64 15.82 57.39
C LEU A 1010 8.16 15.78 57.83
N CYS A 1011 7.26 15.46 56.90
CA CYS A 1011 5.90 14.99 57.22
C CYS A 1011 5.86 13.46 57.31
N LYS A 1012 4.85 12.92 57.98
CA LYS A 1012 4.69 11.47 58.23
C LYS A 1012 4.21 10.70 56.99
N GLU A 1013 3.58 11.38 56.04
CA GLU A 1013 2.88 10.76 54.92
C GLU A 1013 3.79 10.52 53.70
N GLY A 1014 4.18 9.26 53.47
CA GLY A 1014 4.93 8.84 52.29
C GLY A 1014 4.07 8.80 51.02
N LEU A 1015 4.21 9.81 50.15
CA LEU A 1015 3.35 10.02 49.00
C LEU A 1015 3.74 9.12 47.80
N LYS A 1016 2.76 8.38 47.25
CA LYS A 1016 2.91 7.45 46.11
C LYS A 1016 1.88 7.68 44.97
N ASN A 1017 1.13 8.78 45.01
CA ASN A 1017 -0.01 9.06 44.14
C ASN A 1017 0.03 10.51 43.61
N ARG A 1018 -1.07 10.97 43.02
CA ARG A 1018 -1.31 12.40 42.78
C ARG A 1018 -1.67 13.09 44.08
N CYS A 1019 -0.85 14.05 44.49
CA CYS A 1019 -0.95 14.73 45.78
C CYS A 1019 -0.73 16.24 45.61
N TYR A 1020 -1.47 17.05 46.35
CA TYR A 1020 -1.39 18.51 46.32
C TYR A 1020 -1.50 19.08 47.73
N TRP A 1021 -0.66 20.06 48.07
CA TRP A 1021 -0.77 20.80 49.33
C TRP A 1021 -0.40 22.27 49.14
N GLU A 1022 -0.99 23.14 49.97
CA GLU A 1022 -0.69 24.57 50.04
C GLU A 1022 0.02 24.88 51.35
N VAL A 1023 1.02 25.76 51.29
CA VAL A 1023 1.76 26.28 52.44
C VAL A 1023 1.90 27.79 52.36
N GLU A 1024 1.91 28.45 53.51
CA GLU A 1024 2.14 29.89 53.63
C GLU A 1024 3.42 30.14 54.43
N TRP A 1025 4.28 31.06 53.96
CA TRP A 1025 5.63 31.24 54.53
C TRP A 1025 5.99 32.68 54.89
N GLU A 1026 6.63 32.84 56.05
CA GLU A 1026 6.97 34.13 56.64
C GLU A 1026 8.49 34.33 56.81
N GLY A 1027 8.89 35.55 57.18
CA GLY A 1027 10.28 35.92 57.42
C GLY A 1027 11.15 36.02 56.16
N LYS A 1028 12.40 35.58 56.28
CA LYS A 1028 13.50 35.89 55.34
C LYS A 1028 13.80 34.78 54.34
N TRP A 1029 13.74 33.52 54.78
CA TRP A 1029 14.11 32.35 53.96
C TRP A 1029 13.40 31.08 54.44
N VAL A 1030 12.85 30.32 53.49
CA VAL A 1030 12.34 28.97 53.72
C VAL A 1030 12.69 28.04 52.56
N GLY A 1031 12.72 26.74 52.84
CA GLY A 1031 12.78 25.67 51.84
C GLY A 1031 11.57 24.76 51.97
N ILE A 1032 10.98 24.41 50.83
CA ILE A 1032 9.82 23.52 50.72
C ILE A 1032 10.15 22.48 49.65
N GLY A 1033 9.91 21.19 49.89
CA GLY A 1033 10.28 20.14 48.96
C GLY A 1033 9.72 18.77 49.32
N VAL A 1034 10.32 17.73 48.74
CA VAL A 1034 10.10 16.32 49.08
C VAL A 1034 11.44 15.56 49.11
N ALA A 1035 11.50 14.49 49.89
CA ALA A 1035 12.64 13.58 49.98
C ALA A 1035 12.20 12.11 50.05
N TYR A 1036 13.10 11.17 49.73
CA TYR A 1036 12.95 9.75 50.07
C TYR A 1036 13.23 9.52 51.57
N GLU A 1037 12.64 8.45 52.11
CA GLU A 1037 12.75 8.02 53.50
C GLU A 1037 14.20 7.78 53.95
N ASN A 1038 15.03 7.27 53.03
CA ASN A 1038 16.43 6.93 53.24
C ASN A 1038 17.39 8.13 53.10
N MET A 1039 16.88 9.37 53.07
CA MET A 1039 17.72 10.57 53.14
C MET A 1039 18.54 10.59 54.44
N LYS A 1040 19.79 11.03 54.36
CA LYS A 1040 20.69 11.07 55.52
C LYS A 1040 20.28 12.21 56.48
N HIS A 1041 19.91 11.90 57.72
CA HIS A 1041 19.45 12.94 58.67
C HIS A 1041 20.55 13.50 59.60
N LYS A 1042 21.72 12.85 59.68
CA LYS A 1042 22.77 13.18 60.66
C LYS A 1042 24.04 13.79 60.05
N GLY A 1043 24.56 14.83 60.69
CA GLY A 1043 25.86 15.44 60.41
C GLY A 1043 25.82 16.64 59.44
N GLN A 1044 26.96 17.35 59.38
CA GLN A 1044 27.13 18.65 58.70
C GLN A 1044 27.21 18.60 57.17
N ASP A 1045 27.06 17.40 56.60
CA ASP A 1045 27.23 17.10 55.18
C ASP A 1045 26.08 17.72 54.35
N ASN A 1046 26.38 18.20 53.14
CA ASN A 1046 25.38 18.68 52.19
C ASN A 1046 24.45 17.56 51.72
N ASN A 1047 24.89 16.29 51.76
CA ASN A 1047 24.00 15.16 51.50
C ASN A 1047 22.85 15.06 52.51
N CYS A 1048 22.98 15.69 53.69
CA CYS A 1048 21.93 15.76 54.70
C CYS A 1048 20.94 16.92 54.49
N LEU A 1049 21.04 17.64 53.36
CA LEU A 1049 20.33 18.89 53.11
C LEU A 1049 19.40 18.80 51.88
N MET A 1050 18.15 19.27 52.04
CA MET A 1050 17.12 19.19 50.99
C MET A 1050 17.53 19.92 49.70
N GLY A 1051 17.36 19.24 48.56
CA GLY A 1051 17.76 19.71 47.23
C GLY A 1051 19.28 19.63 46.94
N TYR A 1052 20.10 19.28 47.92
CA TYR A 1052 21.56 19.14 47.78
C TYR A 1052 22.03 17.67 47.71
N ASN A 1053 21.12 16.76 47.37
CA ASN A 1053 21.40 15.33 47.17
C ASN A 1053 20.51 14.76 46.04
N LYS A 1054 20.71 13.48 45.69
CA LYS A 1054 19.88 12.76 44.69
C LYS A 1054 18.54 12.26 45.23
N GLN A 1055 18.33 12.35 46.54
CA GLN A 1055 17.18 11.78 47.25
C GLN A 1055 16.08 12.82 47.53
N SER A 1056 16.28 14.08 47.14
CA SER A 1056 15.36 15.19 47.45
C SER A 1056 15.35 16.30 46.40
N TRP A 1057 14.22 17.01 46.36
CA TRP A 1057 13.93 18.09 45.41
C TRP A 1057 13.28 19.23 46.18
N SER A 1058 13.77 20.47 46.01
CA SER A 1058 13.26 21.62 46.78
C SER A 1058 13.11 22.89 45.97
N LEU A 1059 12.23 23.77 46.46
CA LEU A 1059 12.15 25.18 46.10
C LEU A 1059 12.55 26.02 47.32
N HIS A 1060 13.61 26.81 47.16
CA HIS A 1060 14.08 27.76 48.17
C HIS A 1060 13.51 29.15 47.86
N CYS A 1061 12.91 29.76 48.89
CA CYS A 1061 12.06 30.95 48.77
C CYS A 1061 12.61 32.07 49.67
N SER A 1062 12.71 33.29 49.14
CA SER A 1062 13.29 34.43 49.85
C SER A 1062 12.75 35.75 49.33
N SER A 1063 13.08 36.87 50.00
CA SER A 1063 12.80 38.22 49.52
C SER A 1063 13.52 38.60 48.20
N LYS A 1064 14.42 37.75 47.69
CA LYS A 1064 15.10 37.92 46.39
C LYS A 1064 14.50 37.06 45.26
N GLY A 1065 13.47 36.26 45.54
CA GLY A 1065 12.80 35.39 44.58
C GLY A 1065 12.87 33.91 44.96
N TYR A 1066 12.57 33.05 43.98
CA TYR A 1066 12.54 31.60 44.11
C TYR A 1066 13.67 30.94 43.32
N ARG A 1067 14.23 29.85 43.85
CA ARG A 1067 15.24 29.02 43.17
C ARG A 1067 14.98 27.55 43.46
N ALA A 1068 14.88 26.73 42.41
CA ALA A 1068 14.72 25.28 42.53
C ALA A 1068 16.09 24.60 42.69
N TYR A 1069 16.14 23.49 43.44
CA TYR A 1069 17.35 22.73 43.75
C TYR A 1069 17.12 21.22 43.69
N HIS A 1070 18.06 20.50 43.09
CA HIS A 1070 18.18 19.03 43.14
C HIS A 1070 19.63 18.63 42.83
N ASN A 1071 20.18 17.63 43.53
CA ASN A 1071 21.52 17.07 43.26
C ASN A 1071 22.62 18.15 43.07
N PHE A 1072 22.69 19.13 43.97
CA PHE A 1072 23.59 20.30 43.93
C PHE A 1072 23.36 21.32 42.81
N GLU A 1073 22.62 20.97 41.75
CA GLU A 1073 22.21 21.89 40.70
C GLU A 1073 21.10 22.84 41.18
N SER A 1074 21.00 24.03 40.58
CA SER A 1074 19.93 24.96 40.92
C SER A 1074 19.54 25.92 39.80
N ILE A 1075 18.24 26.16 39.67
CA ILE A 1075 17.64 26.97 38.60
C ILE A 1075 16.93 28.18 39.21
N VAL A 1076 17.25 29.38 38.74
CA VAL A 1076 16.54 30.61 39.13
C VAL A 1076 15.19 30.65 38.44
N VAL A 1077 14.12 30.82 39.22
CA VAL A 1077 12.76 30.94 38.68
C VAL A 1077 12.49 32.40 38.33
N GLY A 1078 12.32 32.69 37.03
CA GLY A 1078 12.10 34.04 36.48
C GLY A 1078 10.73 34.68 36.76
N VAL A 1079 10.11 34.39 37.90
CA VAL A 1079 8.76 34.89 38.26
C VAL A 1079 8.89 36.01 39.32
N PRO A 1080 8.53 37.28 39.01
CA PRO A 1080 8.65 38.40 39.93
C PRO A 1080 7.83 38.20 41.22
N LEU A 1081 8.40 38.57 42.38
CA LEU A 1081 7.71 38.54 43.67
C LEU A 1081 6.52 39.52 43.67
N ALA A 1082 5.35 39.04 44.08
CA ALA A 1082 4.07 39.75 43.96
C ALA A 1082 3.32 39.87 45.30
N GLY A 1083 4.04 40.08 46.40
CA GLY A 1083 3.51 40.23 47.78
C GLY A 1083 2.91 38.96 48.41
N CYS A 1084 2.42 38.02 47.60
CA CYS A 1084 1.77 36.79 48.06
C CYS A 1084 2.77 35.79 48.66
N ARG A 1085 2.47 35.31 49.87
CA ARG A 1085 3.27 34.32 50.63
C ARG A 1085 2.80 32.87 50.48
N GLY A 1086 1.68 32.64 49.79
CA GLY A 1086 1.17 31.30 49.49
C GLY A 1086 1.95 30.58 48.39
N LEU A 1087 2.29 29.33 48.64
CA LEU A 1087 2.90 28.39 47.70
C LEU A 1087 2.07 27.10 47.66
N ALA A 1088 2.11 26.39 46.53
CA ALA A 1088 1.51 25.08 46.38
C ALA A 1088 2.49 24.11 45.74
N VAL A 1089 2.45 22.85 46.16
CA VAL A 1089 3.20 21.75 45.58
C VAL A 1089 2.21 20.75 44.99
N TYR A 1090 2.52 20.23 43.81
CA TYR A 1090 1.79 19.14 43.16
C TYR A 1090 2.77 18.04 42.77
N LEU A 1091 2.52 16.83 43.25
CA LEU A 1091 3.23 15.61 42.89
C LEU A 1091 2.30 14.76 42.02
N ASP A 1092 2.80 14.29 40.87
CA ASP A 1092 2.22 13.17 40.12
C ASP A 1092 3.24 12.04 40.09
N TRP A 1093 3.27 11.24 41.15
CA TRP A 1093 4.30 10.22 41.39
C TRP A 1093 4.41 9.24 40.21
N LYS A 1094 3.28 8.80 39.64
CA LYS A 1094 3.24 7.86 38.51
C LYS A 1094 3.65 8.46 37.16
N ALA A 1095 3.59 9.79 37.02
CA ALA A 1095 4.05 10.48 35.82
C ALA A 1095 5.48 11.05 35.98
N GLY A 1096 6.13 10.84 37.13
CA GLY A 1096 7.46 11.35 37.42
C GLY A 1096 7.54 12.87 37.55
N MET A 1097 6.45 13.56 37.89
CA MET A 1097 6.42 15.03 37.92
C MET A 1097 6.27 15.60 39.34
N LEU A 1098 7.14 16.55 39.70
CA LEU A 1098 6.99 17.37 40.91
C LEU A 1098 6.99 18.85 40.53
N SER A 1099 5.87 19.52 40.74
CA SER A 1099 5.60 20.89 40.27
C SER A 1099 5.31 21.86 41.41
N PHE A 1100 5.91 23.04 41.37
CA PHE A 1100 5.74 24.10 42.35
C PHE A 1100 5.00 25.29 41.73
N TYR A 1101 4.12 25.91 42.52
CA TYR A 1101 3.29 27.04 42.14
C TYR A 1101 3.29 28.10 43.25
N ARG A 1102 3.09 29.36 42.86
CA ARG A 1102 2.67 30.43 43.77
C ARG A 1102 1.15 30.54 43.77
N VAL A 1103 0.58 30.70 44.96
CA VAL A 1103 -0.86 30.98 45.16
C VAL A 1103 -1.05 32.49 45.30
N SER A 1104 -2.00 33.06 44.56
CA SER A 1104 -2.39 34.47 44.71
C SER A 1104 -3.46 34.66 45.78
N SER A 1105 -3.69 35.90 46.21
CA SER A 1105 -4.80 36.25 47.11
C SER A 1105 -6.19 35.92 46.51
N LYS A 1106 -6.33 35.89 45.19
CA LYS A 1106 -7.52 35.39 44.47
C LYS A 1106 -7.50 33.87 44.26
N ARG A 1107 -6.67 33.13 45.02
CA ARG A 1107 -6.43 31.68 44.95
C ARG A 1107 -6.03 31.13 43.58
N SER A 1108 -5.64 31.96 42.61
CA SER A 1108 -5.09 31.49 41.32
C SER A 1108 -3.66 30.98 41.48
N LEU A 1109 -3.26 30.02 40.62
CA LEU A 1109 -1.92 29.42 40.63
C LEU A 1109 -1.05 30.02 39.52
N THR A 1110 0.15 30.49 39.86
CA THR A 1110 1.24 30.77 38.91
C THR A 1110 2.25 29.63 38.99
N HIS A 1111 2.57 28.97 37.88
CA HIS A 1111 3.66 27.97 37.84
C HIS A 1111 5.01 28.62 38.16
N LEU A 1112 5.88 27.89 38.87
CA LEU A 1112 7.23 28.32 39.23
C LEU A 1112 8.29 27.39 38.63
N HIS A 1113 8.16 26.08 38.85
CA HIS A 1113 9.11 25.09 38.35
C HIS A 1113 8.48 23.68 38.34
N THR A 1114 8.99 22.79 37.49
CA THR A 1114 8.66 21.36 37.50
C THR A 1114 9.94 20.55 37.32
N PHE A 1115 10.19 19.62 38.25
CA PHE A 1115 11.13 18.52 38.06
C PHE A 1115 10.42 17.36 37.36
N SER A 1116 11.13 16.70 36.44
CA SER A 1116 10.68 15.49 35.74
C SER A 1116 11.72 14.40 35.94
N THR A 1117 11.38 13.33 36.65
CA THR A 1117 12.27 12.21 36.99
C THR A 1117 11.44 10.97 37.35
N GLU A 1118 11.96 9.78 37.10
CA GLU A 1118 11.33 8.56 37.61
C GLU A 1118 11.49 8.49 39.13
N PHE A 1119 10.40 8.22 39.86
CA PHE A 1119 10.40 8.09 41.31
C PHE A 1119 10.34 6.60 41.69
N THR A 1120 11.29 6.13 42.49
CA THR A 1120 11.44 4.72 42.86
C THR A 1120 10.79 4.36 44.19
N GLU A 1121 10.62 5.35 45.07
CA GLU A 1121 10.24 5.20 46.48
C GLU A 1121 9.17 6.23 46.88
N PRO A 1122 8.45 6.03 48.01
CA PRO A 1122 7.56 7.06 48.57
C PRO A 1122 8.30 8.38 48.82
N LEU A 1123 7.63 9.49 48.51
CA LEU A 1123 8.16 10.83 48.73
C LEU A 1123 7.51 11.50 49.93
N TYR A 1124 8.31 11.88 50.91
CA TYR A 1124 7.90 12.55 52.13
C TYR A 1124 8.12 14.06 52.00
N PRO A 1125 7.10 14.92 52.18
CA PRO A 1125 7.28 16.36 52.17
C PRO A 1125 8.27 16.84 53.25
N ILE A 1126 9.20 17.70 52.87
CA ILE A 1126 10.25 18.24 53.74
C ILE A 1126 10.23 19.76 53.77
N PHE A 1127 10.38 20.33 54.97
CA PHE A 1127 10.44 21.76 55.22
C PHE A 1127 11.74 22.15 55.91
N ARG A 1128 12.28 23.32 55.55
CA ARG A 1128 13.42 23.97 56.20
C ARG A 1128 13.11 25.42 56.47
N VAL A 1129 13.44 25.90 57.66
CA VAL A 1129 13.25 27.30 58.06
C VAL A 1129 14.63 27.89 58.38
N TRP A 1130 14.89 29.14 58.00
CA TRP A 1130 16.15 29.79 58.34
C TRP A 1130 16.02 31.29 58.60
N GLY A 1131 16.74 31.77 59.62
CA GLY A 1131 16.71 33.14 60.08
C GLY A 1131 15.55 33.43 61.05
N LYS A 1132 15.75 34.47 61.87
CA LYS A 1132 14.74 34.94 62.83
C LYS A 1132 13.45 35.34 62.10
N ASP A 1133 12.31 35.07 62.73
CA ASP A 1133 10.96 35.42 62.28
C ASP A 1133 10.52 34.71 60.97
N SER A 1134 11.29 33.71 60.52
CA SER A 1134 10.90 32.80 59.43
C SER A 1134 10.01 31.66 59.93
N SER A 1135 9.03 31.27 59.12
CA SER A 1135 8.15 30.12 59.41
C SER A 1135 7.49 29.56 58.14
N VAL A 1136 6.99 28.32 58.21
CA VAL A 1136 6.15 27.66 57.19
C VAL A 1136 4.92 27.08 57.89
N LYS A 1137 3.72 27.37 57.38
CA LYS A 1137 2.44 26.82 57.85
C LYS A 1137 1.78 25.98 56.75
N LEU A 1138 1.35 24.76 57.08
CA LEU A 1138 0.44 23.96 56.27
C LEU A 1138 -0.97 24.59 56.27
N CYS A 1139 -1.55 24.81 55.10
CA CYS A 1139 -2.88 25.43 54.98
C CYS A 1139 -4.00 24.41 55.22
N GLN A 1140 -4.83 24.61 56.24
CA GLN A 1140 -6.09 23.87 56.39
C GLN A 1140 -7.09 24.20 55.28
N TRP A 1141 -7.91 23.22 54.89
CA TRP A 1141 -8.96 23.39 53.88
C TRP A 1141 -10.35 23.18 54.48
N ILE A 1142 -10.72 24.05 55.43
CA ILE A 1142 -12.07 24.08 56.01
C ILE A 1142 -13.09 24.29 54.89
N ALA A 1143 -13.99 23.33 54.70
CA ALA A 1143 -15.15 23.50 53.85
C ALA A 1143 -16.13 24.48 54.53
N LEU A 1144 -16.59 25.50 53.81
CA LEU A 1144 -17.64 26.41 54.29
C LEU A 1144 -19.00 25.72 54.20
N SER A 1145 -19.28 24.84 55.16
CA SER A 1145 -20.58 24.22 55.42
C SER A 1145 -21.60 25.25 55.95
N GLY A 1146 -21.94 26.25 55.12
CA GLY A 1146 -22.75 27.38 55.58
C GLY A 1146 -23.01 28.47 54.55
N TRP A 1147 -23.47 28.13 53.34
CA TRP A 1147 -24.20 29.08 52.48
C TRP A 1147 -25.57 28.49 52.15
N GLY A 1148 -26.59 29.00 52.83
CA GLY A 1148 -27.99 28.62 52.62
C GLY A 1148 -28.58 29.23 51.34
N VAL A 1149 -29.82 28.86 51.05
CA VAL A 1149 -30.57 29.32 49.88
C VAL A 1149 -30.72 30.84 49.89
N SER A 1150 -30.13 31.52 48.92
CA SER A 1150 -30.49 32.89 48.53
C SER A 1150 -30.46 33.02 47.01
N LEU A 1151 -31.47 33.71 46.46
CA LEU A 1151 -31.72 33.75 45.01
C LEU A 1151 -30.68 34.62 44.26
N PHE A 1152 -30.47 34.31 42.98
CA PHE A 1152 -29.95 35.26 41.99
C PHE A 1152 -30.77 36.56 42.02
N PRO A 1153 -30.13 37.69 41.70
CA PRO A 1153 -30.59 38.39 40.50
C PRO A 1153 -29.44 38.88 39.59
N ARG A 1154 -29.48 38.43 38.32
CA ARG A 1154 -28.79 38.94 37.12
C ARG A 1154 -27.27 38.88 37.12
#